data_AF-A0A2E9AD40-F1
#
_entry.id   AF-A0A2E9AD40-F1
#
_cell.length_a   1.000
_cell.length_b   1.000
_cell.length_c   1.000
_cell.angle_alpha   90.00
_cell.angle_beta   90.00
_cell.angle_gamma   90.00
#
_symmetry.space_group_name_H-M   'P 1'
#
loop_
_entity.id
_entity.type
_entity.pdbx_description
1 polymer ?
#
loop_
_entity_poly.entity_id
_entity_poly.type
_entity_poly.pdbx_seq_one_letter_code
_entity_poly.pdbx_strand_id
1 'polypeptide(L)'
;MKEWPWFYIDPETCIDCGACIPECPYEAIFEEEAVPADYSAKGGEYIARTGLQGHYEGKNDQGEDVILDCTKQLAAGETIDLTEDIQPNYAYFTEGVGYGALDMQDDEVDISEAVAEEAAVDVSESVAVDASEESDSSVSVDSESETVEETVDQQDEVGIGEAIPEDESDYIEEPPRVEEAGVLAQVSSDDKTVTQVNDASSWQPPFFFTIGLVRGLLGQLFGTLFGMGLVWVVRFFMGLEEYWAAEPAWVVGAITGTLGFMIGVGALTDWGKWMIGMQTPMVHGPPSGKPTWFRYLSVDYNHKVIGIQYAVTGIFVMLVGGTLAIIFRLELVATGMQYITYNTYNSFISAHGIIMIVSILLGVGAMINYLVPLMIGASDMAFPRLNAFGYWINVPGAILLITALFVGGWDTGWTGYPPLSARAPIGVQLFFLGVYMIGLSSIVGSLNLLVTVGKMRAPGMSLFRMPIFVWASVSTAILQLTATQFIGLAFLMVVTERILGMGFFDPFISDAAAAAGVPAGDPVLFQHLFWFYSHPAVYVFILPGLGIISELLPVFARKPLFGYRWIAISSMSIALLGFLVWAHHMFVSGMSDFLRIPFMLATMLVAVPTGVKFFSWLGTMWQGKLTFPTPMLFVLGAISVFLIGGLTGPPAGTVATDLFLHDTYWVVGHFHATMFGGFVFPFFAALYYWYPKATGRQYSERLGKLHFWLMTPAFWVQSIGQALVGLKGMRRRIADYDPALGIEPYHVAITVAGIVIAVSVLVCIYNLWYHARNGQKAQDNPWRSRSPEFQIPSPIPEHSYATSFEIIGEPYDYGLPGSVYTSMESVNGTESDKVLQS
;
A
#
# COMPACT_ATOMS: atom_id res chain seq x y z
N MET A 1 10.67 32.07 23.11
CA MET A 1 11.80 31.17 22.76
C MET A 1 13.01 32.05 22.51
N LYS A 2 14.24 31.57 22.72
CA LYS A 2 15.39 32.23 22.07
C LYS A 2 15.40 31.77 20.61
N GLU A 3 15.62 32.70 19.69
CA GLU A 3 15.88 32.36 18.30
C GLU A 3 17.26 31.66 18.18
N TRP A 4 17.42 30.84 17.15
CA TRP A 4 18.71 30.26 16.79
C TRP A 4 19.39 31.24 15.83
N PRO A 5 20.69 31.55 16.01
CA PRO A 5 21.41 32.41 15.07
C PRO A 5 21.51 31.74 13.70
N TRP A 6 21.43 32.53 12.64
CA TRP A 6 21.81 32.10 11.31
C TRP A 6 23.34 32.16 11.18
N PHE A 7 23.90 31.18 10.48
CA PHE A 7 25.33 31.09 10.21
C PHE A 7 25.59 31.25 8.71
N TYR A 8 26.55 32.10 8.37
CA TYR A 8 27.12 32.22 7.04
C TYR A 8 28.38 31.34 6.94
N ILE A 9 28.62 30.73 5.79
CA ILE A 9 29.82 29.94 5.50
C ILE A 9 30.51 30.56 4.29
N ASP A 10 31.79 30.91 4.43
CA ASP A 10 32.62 31.41 3.33
C ASP A 10 32.92 30.26 2.33
N PRO A 11 32.45 30.34 1.08
CA PRO A 11 32.63 29.27 0.08
C PRO A 11 34.02 29.24 -0.58
N GLU A 12 34.85 30.27 -0.41
CA GLU A 12 36.24 30.26 -0.89
C GLU A 12 37.17 29.65 0.17
N THR A 13 36.86 29.85 1.45
CA THR A 13 37.63 29.28 2.58
C THR A 13 37.13 27.88 3.00
N CYS A 14 35.86 27.53 2.74
CA CYS A 14 35.32 26.20 3.02
C CYS A 14 35.67 25.20 1.91
N ILE A 15 36.62 24.31 2.19
CA ILE A 15 37.08 23.27 1.24
C ILE A 15 35.96 22.26 0.98
N ASP A 16 35.49 22.17 -0.27
CA ASP A 16 34.63 21.06 -0.74
C ASP A 16 35.36 19.73 -0.52
N CYS A 17 34.86 18.93 0.42
CA CYS A 17 35.66 17.90 1.10
C CYS A 17 35.71 16.57 0.35
N GLY A 18 36.13 16.64 -0.93
CA GLY A 18 36.61 15.53 -1.76
C GLY A 18 37.89 14.88 -1.24
N ALA A 19 37.82 14.33 -0.02
CA ALA A 19 38.81 13.55 0.73
C ALA A 19 39.95 14.28 1.49
N CYS A 20 40.37 13.62 2.58
CA CYS A 20 41.71 13.67 3.20
C CYS A 20 42.17 14.90 4.01
N ILE A 21 41.31 15.49 4.86
CA ILE A 21 41.76 16.21 6.09
C ILE A 21 40.79 15.90 7.26
N PRO A 22 41.28 15.73 8.52
CA PRO A 22 40.47 15.15 9.60
C PRO A 22 39.63 16.15 10.41
N GLU A 23 39.92 17.46 10.32
CA GLU A 23 39.20 18.51 11.05
C GLU A 23 38.79 19.64 10.09
N CYS A 24 37.57 20.16 10.27
CA CYS A 24 37.01 21.24 9.46
C CYS A 24 37.42 22.61 10.01
N PRO A 25 37.84 23.58 9.18
CA PRO A 25 38.20 24.92 9.64
C PRO A 25 36.93 25.67 10.09
N TYR A 26 36.63 25.64 11.39
CA TYR A 26 35.48 26.34 11.98
C TYR A 26 35.52 27.87 11.79
N GLU A 27 36.70 28.42 11.50
CA GLU A 27 36.93 29.86 11.26
C GLU A 27 36.31 30.36 9.94
N ALA A 28 35.84 29.46 9.08
CA ALA A 28 35.07 29.80 7.88
C ALA A 28 33.55 29.97 8.14
N ILE A 29 33.09 29.84 9.39
CA ILE A 29 31.68 29.90 9.78
C ILE A 29 31.44 31.09 10.72
N PHE A 30 30.56 32.01 10.30
CA PHE A 30 30.28 33.26 10.99
C PHE A 30 28.81 33.32 11.45
N GLU A 31 28.54 33.83 12.66
CA GLU A 31 27.17 34.26 13.02
C GLU A 31 26.79 35.49 12.18
N GLU A 32 25.49 35.68 11.88
CA GLU A 32 24.98 36.75 11.02
C GLU A 32 25.48 38.17 11.40
N GLU A 33 25.67 38.45 12.69
CA GLU A 33 26.20 39.72 13.20
C GLU A 33 27.73 39.89 13.03
N ALA A 34 28.45 38.81 12.73
CA ALA A 34 29.91 38.73 12.66
C ALA A 34 30.44 38.43 11.24
N VAL A 35 29.57 38.34 10.24
CA VAL A 35 29.95 38.13 8.83
C VAL A 35 30.78 39.34 8.34
N PRO A 36 31.96 39.11 7.71
CA PRO A 36 32.70 40.17 7.04
C PRO A 36 31.81 40.92 6.02
N ALA A 37 31.88 42.25 6.01
CA ALA A 37 30.94 43.09 5.25
C ALA A 37 30.93 42.77 3.73
N ASP A 38 32.07 42.30 3.22
CA ASP A 38 32.30 41.90 1.82
C ASP A 38 31.45 40.70 1.36
N TYR A 39 30.82 39.96 2.29
CA TYR A 39 30.13 38.69 2.02
C TYR A 39 28.59 38.73 2.22
N SER A 40 28.01 39.88 2.57
CA SER A 40 26.59 39.97 2.93
C SER A 40 25.64 40.10 1.72
N ALA A 41 24.73 39.13 1.54
CA ALA A 41 23.66 39.15 0.52
C ALA A 41 22.33 38.64 1.09
N LYS A 42 21.22 39.32 0.79
CA LYS A 42 19.88 39.06 1.37
C LYS A 42 18.94 38.36 0.39
N GLY A 43 18.06 37.50 0.91
CA GLY A 43 17.03 36.80 0.13
C GLY A 43 15.69 37.55 0.03
N GLY A 44 14.91 37.24 -1.01
CA GLY A 44 13.56 37.78 -1.26
C GLY A 44 13.14 37.61 -2.73
N GLU A 45 11.84 37.41 -3.00
CA GLU A 45 11.30 37.21 -4.35
C GLU A 45 10.67 38.48 -4.94
N TYR A 46 10.94 38.72 -6.24
CA TYR A 46 10.23 39.51 -7.28
C TYR A 46 9.19 40.58 -6.84
N ILE A 47 9.23 41.81 -7.36
CA ILE A 47 9.04 42.19 -8.79
C ILE A 47 9.84 43.46 -9.12
N ALA A 48 10.57 43.47 -10.24
CA ALA A 48 11.44 44.60 -10.63
C ALA A 48 10.92 45.39 -11.85
N ARG A 49 10.41 46.62 -11.63
CA ARG A 49 10.37 47.71 -12.63
C ARG A 49 10.95 48.98 -11.98
N THR A 50 11.95 49.60 -12.61
CA THR A 50 12.70 50.74 -12.03
C THR A 50 11.99 52.08 -12.29
N GLY A 51 11.94 52.94 -11.26
CA GLY A 51 11.58 54.36 -11.40
C GLY A 51 10.13 54.77 -11.11
N LEU A 52 9.34 53.96 -10.40
CA LEU A 52 8.04 54.39 -9.88
C LEU A 52 8.23 55.15 -8.55
N GLN A 53 7.57 56.30 -8.38
CA GLN A 53 7.48 57.03 -7.11
C GLN A 53 6.05 57.50 -6.88
N GLY A 54 5.59 57.47 -5.63
CA GLY A 54 4.25 57.93 -5.25
C GLY A 54 3.13 56.95 -5.63
N HIS A 55 2.76 56.93 -6.91
CA HIS A 55 1.54 56.26 -7.42
C HIS A 55 1.69 55.92 -8.92
N TYR A 56 1.21 54.73 -9.32
CA TYR A 56 1.23 54.26 -10.71
C TYR A 56 -0.08 53.56 -11.09
N GLU A 57 -0.71 53.98 -12.18
CA GLU A 57 -1.79 53.25 -12.85
C GLU A 57 -1.31 52.77 -14.22
N GLY A 58 -1.54 51.50 -14.54
CA GLY A 58 -1.15 50.90 -15.82
C GLY A 58 -1.68 49.48 -15.98
N LYS A 59 -1.40 48.84 -17.12
CA LYS A 59 -1.84 47.46 -17.35
C LYS A 59 -0.74 46.44 -17.06
N ASN A 60 -1.12 45.29 -16.50
CA ASN A 60 -0.23 44.13 -16.40
C ASN A 60 -0.03 43.49 -17.79
N ASP A 61 0.89 42.52 -17.86
CA ASP A 61 1.27 41.88 -19.13
C ASP A 61 0.19 40.91 -19.66
N GLN A 62 -0.96 40.81 -18.97
CA GLN A 62 -2.18 40.12 -19.40
C GLN A 62 -3.30 41.10 -19.85
N GLY A 63 -3.07 42.42 -19.74
CA GLY A 63 -3.98 43.47 -20.19
C GLY A 63 -4.98 43.98 -19.14
N GLU A 64 -4.88 43.52 -17.88
CA GLU A 64 -5.73 43.96 -16.77
C GLU A 64 -5.21 45.26 -16.17
N ASP A 65 -6.11 46.16 -15.73
CA ASP A 65 -5.72 47.42 -15.09
C ASP A 65 -5.25 47.19 -13.64
N VAL A 66 -4.08 47.72 -13.32
CA VAL A 66 -3.39 47.59 -12.03
C VAL A 66 -3.00 48.98 -11.51
N ILE A 67 -3.32 49.22 -10.25
CA ILE A 67 -2.99 50.46 -9.52
C ILE A 67 -2.01 50.08 -8.41
N LEU A 68 -0.89 50.79 -8.32
CA LEU A 68 0.17 50.61 -7.34
C LEU A 68 0.45 51.95 -6.64
N ASP A 69 -0.08 52.10 -5.44
CA ASP A 69 0.35 53.16 -4.52
C ASP A 69 1.66 52.74 -3.84
N CYS A 70 2.75 53.43 -4.18
CA CYS A 70 4.07 53.27 -3.54
C CYS A 70 4.15 54.01 -2.19
N THR A 71 3.03 54.52 -1.67
CA THR A 71 2.97 55.23 -0.39
C THR A 71 1.89 54.66 0.52
N LYS A 72 2.12 54.73 1.83
CA LYS A 72 1.20 54.20 2.85
C LYS A 72 0.98 55.22 3.97
N GLN A 73 -0.28 55.52 4.27
CA GLN A 73 -0.63 56.23 5.50
C GLN A 73 -0.63 55.29 6.70
N LEU A 74 -0.04 55.75 7.80
CA LEU A 74 -0.17 55.13 9.12
C LEU A 74 -1.36 55.73 9.86
N ALA A 75 -1.92 54.98 10.82
CA ALA A 75 -3.07 55.42 11.63
C ALA A 75 -2.82 56.68 12.49
N ALA A 76 -1.57 57.17 12.55
CA ALA A 76 -1.18 58.43 13.18
C ALA A 76 -1.23 59.65 12.23
N GLY A 77 -1.47 59.46 10.93
CA GLY A 77 -1.62 60.53 9.93
C GLY A 77 -0.37 60.83 9.08
N GLU A 78 0.78 60.25 9.39
CA GLU A 78 1.98 60.35 8.54
C GLU A 78 1.91 59.39 7.34
N THR A 79 2.57 59.77 6.25
CA THR A 79 2.63 59.03 4.99
C THR A 79 4.09 58.68 4.69
N ILE A 80 4.37 57.40 4.42
CA ILE A 80 5.72 56.90 4.08
C ILE A 80 5.75 56.40 2.62
N ASP A 81 6.89 56.62 1.95
CA ASP A 81 7.21 56.10 0.62
C ASP A 81 7.95 54.76 0.76
N LEU A 82 7.64 53.80 -0.12
CA LEU A 82 8.11 52.41 -0.10
C LEU A 82 8.91 52.04 -1.37
N THR A 83 9.34 53.05 -2.15
CA THR A 83 9.95 52.86 -3.48
C THR A 83 11.23 52.00 -3.48
N GLU A 84 12.07 52.05 -2.44
CA GLU A 84 13.36 51.33 -2.43
C GLU A 84 13.22 49.81 -2.14
N ASP A 85 12.14 49.35 -1.50
CA ASP A 85 11.95 47.95 -1.11
C ASP A 85 11.57 47.00 -2.28
N ILE A 86 11.64 47.46 -3.53
CA ILE A 86 11.03 46.83 -4.73
C ILE A 86 12.10 46.34 -5.75
N GLN A 87 13.34 46.12 -5.29
CA GLN A 87 14.46 45.56 -6.08
C GLN A 87 15.42 44.79 -5.15
N PRO A 88 16.20 43.77 -5.59
CA PRO A 88 16.17 43.01 -6.86
C PRO A 88 16.16 41.47 -6.66
N ASN A 89 15.93 40.68 -7.72
CA ASN A 89 16.50 39.32 -7.86
C ASN A 89 16.30 38.74 -9.29
N TYR A 90 17.38 38.25 -9.94
CA TYR A 90 17.26 37.46 -11.19
C TYR A 90 18.49 36.62 -11.58
N ALA A 91 19.71 37.00 -11.17
CA ALA A 91 20.96 36.46 -11.75
C ALA A 91 21.27 34.97 -11.44
N TYR A 92 20.63 34.36 -10.45
CA TYR A 92 20.97 32.99 -9.99
C TYR A 92 20.45 31.86 -10.89
N PHE A 93 19.44 32.13 -11.74
CA PHE A 93 18.70 31.06 -12.46
C PHE A 93 19.04 30.91 -13.96
N THR A 94 19.96 31.70 -14.52
CA THR A 94 20.27 31.67 -15.95
C THR A 94 21.50 30.85 -16.33
N GLU A 95 22.50 30.70 -15.43
CA GLU A 95 23.83 30.16 -15.80
C GLU A 95 24.37 29.09 -14.80
N GLY A 96 23.46 28.34 -14.14
CA GLY A 96 23.81 27.19 -13.30
C GLY A 96 23.77 25.86 -14.08
N VAL A 97 24.91 25.16 -14.18
CA VAL A 97 25.04 23.96 -15.03
C VAL A 97 24.22 22.74 -14.56
N GLY A 98 23.23 22.35 -15.37
CA GLY A 98 22.50 21.08 -15.28
C GLY A 98 22.37 20.43 -16.67
N TYR A 99 22.68 19.15 -16.77
CA TYR A 99 22.89 18.41 -18.03
C TYR A 99 21.85 18.64 -19.15
N GLY A 100 22.34 19.18 -20.27
CA GLY A 100 22.13 18.55 -21.59
C GLY A 100 21.07 19.12 -22.52
N ALA A 101 21.49 20.05 -23.39
CA ALA A 101 20.88 20.26 -24.71
C ALA A 101 22.00 20.42 -25.75
N LEU A 102 21.90 19.69 -26.86
CA LEU A 102 22.85 19.77 -27.98
C LEU A 102 22.39 20.83 -28.97
N ASP A 103 23.31 21.67 -29.45
CA ASP A 103 23.34 22.01 -30.87
C ASP A 103 24.80 22.27 -31.32
N MET A 104 25.06 22.10 -32.62
CA MET A 104 26.43 22.06 -33.16
C MET A 104 26.79 23.31 -33.97
N GLN A 105 27.96 23.91 -33.72
CA GLN A 105 28.82 24.45 -34.80
C GLN A 105 30.26 24.73 -34.31
N ASP A 106 31.20 24.17 -35.07
CA ASP A 106 32.54 24.64 -35.44
C ASP A 106 33.35 25.54 -34.47
N ASP A 107 34.49 25.02 -33.98
CA ASP A 107 35.81 25.47 -34.44
C ASP A 107 36.94 24.47 -34.04
N GLU A 108 38.05 24.46 -34.79
CA GLU A 108 39.18 23.53 -34.61
C GLU A 108 40.22 24.01 -33.57
N VAL A 109 40.64 23.14 -32.64
CA VAL A 109 41.97 23.24 -31.97
C VAL A 109 42.59 21.83 -31.83
N ASP A 110 43.89 21.75 -32.10
CA ASP A 110 44.70 20.52 -32.14
C ASP A 110 45.03 19.96 -30.74
N ILE A 111 45.35 18.66 -30.64
CA ILE A 111 45.64 17.97 -29.37
C ILE A 111 47.01 17.27 -29.43
N SER A 112 48.06 17.96 -29.01
CA SER A 112 49.39 17.37 -28.80
C SER A 112 50.14 18.02 -27.63
N GLU A 113 51.03 17.26 -27.00
CA GLU A 113 51.97 17.69 -25.94
C GLU A 113 51.39 17.98 -24.54
N ALA A 114 51.02 16.90 -23.83
CA ALA A 114 51.22 16.79 -22.38
C ALA A 114 51.57 15.32 -22.05
N VAL A 115 52.86 15.02 -21.94
CA VAL A 115 53.39 13.64 -21.78
C VAL A 115 53.76 13.37 -20.32
N ALA A 116 53.73 12.08 -19.95
CA ALA A 116 53.87 11.55 -18.61
C ALA A 116 55.15 11.95 -17.84
N GLU A 117 54.94 12.32 -16.57
CA GLU A 117 55.78 12.15 -15.38
C GLU A 117 54.77 11.99 -14.20
N GLU A 118 55.02 11.29 -13.09
CA GLU A 118 56.20 10.54 -12.64
C GLU A 118 55.74 9.28 -11.85
N ALA A 119 56.65 8.45 -11.33
CA ALA A 119 56.31 7.18 -10.68
C ALA A 119 57.03 6.94 -9.34
N ALA A 120 56.31 6.28 -8.42
CA ALA A 120 56.78 5.52 -7.26
C ALA A 120 57.62 6.23 -6.18
N VAL A 121 57.07 6.27 -4.96
CA VAL A 121 57.84 6.17 -3.71
C VAL A 121 57.17 5.12 -2.81
N ASP A 122 58.00 4.24 -2.26
CA ASP A 122 57.69 3.27 -1.20
C ASP A 122 58.39 3.76 0.10
N VAL A 123 57.81 3.50 1.27
CA VAL A 123 58.53 3.36 2.56
C VAL A 123 57.55 2.93 3.66
N SER A 124 57.97 1.93 4.44
CA SER A 124 57.35 1.50 5.69
C SER A 124 57.93 2.26 6.90
N GLU A 125 57.14 2.48 7.96
CA GLU A 125 57.61 2.15 9.30
C GLU A 125 56.48 1.92 10.33
N SER A 126 56.85 1.38 11.49
CA SER A 126 55.96 0.87 12.54
C SER A 126 56.01 1.72 13.80
N VAL A 127 54.91 1.75 14.57
CA VAL A 127 54.92 1.81 16.05
C VAL A 127 53.72 1.00 16.57
N ALA A 128 53.82 0.49 17.80
CA ALA A 128 52.78 -0.25 18.53
C ALA A 128 52.79 0.17 20.01
N VAL A 129 51.88 -0.41 20.83
CA VAL A 129 51.80 -0.26 22.30
C VAL A 129 51.18 1.09 22.73
N ASP A 130 50.33 1.26 23.76
CA ASP A 130 49.86 0.35 24.83
C ASP A 130 48.34 0.51 25.15
N ALA A 131 47.87 -0.14 26.23
CA ALA A 131 46.56 0.05 26.87
C ALA A 131 46.67 0.60 28.32
N SER A 132 45.53 0.70 29.02
CA SER A 132 45.29 1.31 30.36
C SER A 132 45.27 2.86 30.40
N GLU A 133 44.60 3.55 31.34
CA GLU A 133 43.86 3.10 32.54
C GLU A 133 42.72 4.09 32.94
N GLU A 134 41.87 3.65 33.87
CA GLU A 134 40.91 4.36 34.75
C GLU A 134 40.46 5.83 34.52
N SER A 135 39.15 6.06 34.69
CA SER A 135 38.65 7.01 35.70
C SER A 135 37.24 6.63 36.19
N ASP A 136 36.92 6.92 37.45
CA ASP A 136 35.80 6.36 38.22
C ASP A 136 34.81 7.44 38.72
N SER A 137 33.51 7.14 38.75
CA SER A 137 32.45 7.83 39.53
C SER A 137 31.03 7.35 39.10
N SER A 138 30.05 7.18 40.00
CA SER A 138 30.10 7.23 41.47
C SER A 138 28.89 6.56 42.13
N VAL A 139 29.16 5.82 43.22
CA VAL A 139 28.38 5.70 44.48
C VAL A 139 26.92 5.17 44.42
N SER A 140 26.69 4.10 45.19
CA SER A 140 25.40 3.50 45.55
C SER A 140 24.75 4.14 46.79
N VAL A 141 23.51 3.74 47.11
CA VAL A 141 23.12 3.21 48.43
C VAL A 141 21.64 2.72 48.41
N ASP A 142 21.46 1.45 48.77
CA ASP A 142 20.50 0.82 49.71
C ASP A 142 19.30 1.65 50.25
N SER A 143 18.20 1.06 50.76
CA SER A 143 17.51 -0.23 50.59
C SER A 143 16.22 -0.19 51.45
N GLU A 144 15.32 -1.17 51.31
CA GLU A 144 14.63 -1.90 52.40
C GLU A 144 13.30 -2.54 51.91
N SER A 145 12.82 -3.51 52.67
CA SER A 145 11.63 -4.33 52.39
C SER A 145 10.74 -4.39 53.63
N GLU A 146 9.41 -4.40 53.46
CA GLU A 146 8.53 -4.87 54.54
C GLU A 146 7.27 -5.58 53.99
N THR A 147 6.78 -6.54 54.76
CA THR A 147 5.66 -7.45 54.41
C THR A 147 4.83 -7.74 55.66
N VAL A 148 3.50 -7.58 55.59
CA VAL A 148 2.55 -7.93 56.68
C VAL A 148 1.24 -8.50 56.07
N GLU A 149 0.59 -9.43 56.77
CA GLU A 149 -0.61 -10.20 56.37
C GLU A 149 -1.88 -9.82 57.19
N GLU A 150 -2.92 -10.69 57.18
CA GLU A 150 -4.22 -10.63 57.90
C GLU A 150 -5.22 -9.53 57.45
N THR A 151 -6.56 -9.69 57.47
CA THR A 151 -7.56 -10.80 57.58
C THR A 151 -8.76 -10.40 56.67
N VAL A 152 -9.71 -11.21 56.15
CA VAL A 152 -10.49 -12.40 56.55
C VAL A 152 -11.61 -12.16 57.58
N ASP A 153 -12.85 -12.00 57.10
CA ASP A 153 -14.12 -12.57 57.62
C ASP A 153 -15.16 -12.55 56.46
N GLN A 154 -15.84 -13.67 56.12
CA GLN A 154 -17.13 -14.21 56.63
C GLN A 154 -18.35 -13.30 56.33
N GLN A 155 -19.30 -13.70 55.46
CA GLN A 155 -20.50 -14.57 55.68
C GLN A 155 -21.57 -13.88 56.56
N ASP A 156 -22.89 -13.91 56.32
CA ASP A 156 -23.82 -14.90 55.70
C ASP A 156 -24.59 -14.35 54.45
N GLU A 157 -25.37 -15.04 53.60
CA GLU A 157 -26.49 -16.02 53.79
C GLU A 157 -27.75 -15.40 54.47
N VAL A 158 -29.04 -15.62 54.13
CA VAL A 158 -29.86 -16.46 53.21
C VAL A 158 -31.10 -15.60 52.77
N GLY A 159 -31.91 -15.77 51.70
CA GLY A 159 -31.98 -16.69 50.55
C GLY A 159 -33.43 -17.20 50.27
N ILE A 160 -33.86 -17.36 49.00
CA ILE A 160 -35.16 -17.94 48.51
C ILE A 160 -36.41 -17.04 48.75
N GLY A 161 -37.46 -16.92 47.91
CA GLY A 161 -37.72 -17.39 46.53
C GLY A 161 -39.12 -18.03 46.33
N GLU A 162 -40.00 -17.48 45.48
CA GLU A 162 -41.25 -18.15 45.02
C GLU A 162 -41.78 -17.60 43.67
N ALA A 163 -42.76 -18.26 43.04
CA ALA A 163 -42.98 -18.23 41.58
C ALA A 163 -44.45 -18.07 41.12
N ILE A 164 -44.64 -17.91 39.79
CA ILE A 164 -45.86 -18.26 39.00
C ILE A 164 -47.06 -17.28 39.18
N PRO A 165 -47.96 -17.06 38.18
CA PRO A 165 -48.29 -17.94 37.04
C PRO A 165 -48.16 -17.38 35.60
N GLU A 166 -48.33 -18.30 34.65
CA GLU A 166 -48.61 -18.09 33.22
C GLU A 166 -50.13 -18.16 32.95
N ASP A 167 -50.57 -17.57 31.82
CA ASP A 167 -51.84 -17.74 31.06
C ASP A 167 -52.31 -16.36 30.52
N GLU A 168 -52.99 -16.23 29.38
CA GLU A 168 -52.94 -16.93 28.08
C GLU A 168 -53.55 -15.94 27.04
N SER A 169 -53.32 -16.14 25.74
CA SER A 169 -54.02 -15.54 24.58
C SER A 169 -54.58 -14.09 24.64
N ASP A 170 -54.10 -13.22 23.74
CA ASP A 170 -55.05 -12.55 22.82
C ASP A 170 -54.38 -12.18 21.48
N TYR A 171 -55.18 -12.14 20.40
CA TYR A 171 -54.72 -11.85 19.04
C TYR A 171 -54.99 -10.37 18.67
N ILE A 172 -53.97 -9.62 18.27
CA ILE A 172 -54.13 -8.36 17.52
C ILE A 172 -53.17 -8.35 16.31
N GLU A 173 -53.65 -7.79 15.19
CA GLU A 173 -53.19 -8.03 13.82
C GLU A 173 -51.87 -7.34 13.44
N GLU A 174 -51.19 -7.87 12.41
CA GLU A 174 -50.07 -7.18 11.75
C GLU A 174 -50.57 -5.89 11.04
N PRO A 175 -49.94 -4.72 11.23
CA PRO A 175 -50.22 -3.56 10.38
C PRO A 175 -49.72 -3.83 8.95
N PRO A 176 -50.47 -3.42 7.92
CA PRO A 176 -50.16 -3.77 6.53
C PRO A 176 -48.85 -3.13 6.05
N ARG A 177 -48.17 -3.79 5.11
CA ARG A 177 -47.05 -3.21 4.39
C ARG A 177 -47.52 -1.98 3.61
N VAL A 178 -46.95 -0.82 3.94
CA VAL A 178 -47.09 0.38 3.11
C VAL A 178 -46.31 0.17 1.83
N GLU A 179 -46.99 0.21 0.68
CA GLU A 179 -46.34 0.40 -0.61
C GLU A 179 -45.92 1.87 -0.72
N GLU A 180 -44.63 2.18 -0.55
CA GLU A 180 -44.14 3.52 -0.83
C GLU A 180 -44.21 3.81 -2.32
N ALA A 181 -45.01 4.81 -2.69
CA ALA A 181 -45.30 5.15 -4.07
C ALA A 181 -44.06 5.73 -4.77
N GLY A 182 -43.50 4.96 -5.71
CA GLY A 182 -42.43 5.45 -6.57
C GLY A 182 -42.92 6.59 -7.46
N VAL A 183 -42.28 7.77 -7.34
CA VAL A 183 -42.48 8.90 -8.27
C VAL A 183 -41.83 8.57 -9.62
N LEU A 184 -42.53 7.77 -10.41
CA LEU A 184 -42.15 7.48 -11.80
C LEU A 184 -42.49 8.68 -12.68
N ALA A 185 -41.47 9.25 -13.32
CA ALA A 185 -41.66 10.22 -14.38
C ALA A 185 -42.50 9.60 -15.52
N GLN A 186 -43.48 10.34 -16.02
CA GLN A 186 -44.38 9.87 -17.08
C GLN A 186 -43.64 9.72 -18.41
N VAL A 187 -43.20 8.50 -18.72
CA VAL A 187 -42.85 8.11 -20.10
C VAL A 187 -44.12 7.60 -20.77
N SER A 188 -44.53 8.26 -21.85
CA SER A 188 -45.79 7.99 -22.56
C SER A 188 -45.94 6.52 -22.98
N SER A 189 -47.02 5.88 -22.57
CA SER A 189 -47.31 4.48 -22.86
C SER A 189 -48.12 4.31 -24.15
N ASP A 190 -47.52 4.52 -25.32
CA ASP A 190 -48.16 4.26 -26.62
C ASP A 190 -47.15 3.82 -27.72
N ASP A 191 -46.66 2.57 -27.63
CA ASP A 191 -46.42 1.73 -28.80
C ASP A 191 -46.55 0.24 -28.42
N LYS A 192 -47.65 -0.39 -28.84
CA LYS A 192 -47.97 -1.81 -28.56
C LYS A 192 -47.79 -2.69 -29.81
N THR A 193 -46.59 -2.69 -30.38
CA THR A 193 -46.31 -3.49 -31.57
C THR A 193 -44.99 -4.28 -31.57
N VAL A 194 -44.55 -4.78 -30.39
CA VAL A 194 -43.51 -5.82 -30.33
C VAL A 194 -44.14 -7.21 -30.53
N THR A 195 -43.92 -7.80 -31.70
CA THR A 195 -44.33 -9.17 -32.00
C THR A 195 -43.66 -10.17 -31.06
N GLN A 196 -44.44 -11.02 -30.38
CA GLN A 196 -43.89 -12.18 -29.68
C GLN A 196 -43.31 -13.18 -30.70
N VAL A 197 -41.99 -13.16 -30.85
CA VAL A 197 -41.26 -14.26 -31.49
C VAL A 197 -41.28 -15.43 -30.49
N ASN A 198 -42.06 -16.46 -30.82
CA ASN A 198 -42.05 -17.73 -30.08
C ASN A 198 -40.74 -18.49 -30.38
N ASP A 199 -39.67 -18.11 -29.69
CA ASP A 199 -38.32 -18.59 -30.00
C ASP A 199 -38.11 -20.02 -29.47
N ALA A 200 -38.28 -20.99 -30.36
CA ALA A 200 -38.53 -22.40 -30.03
C ALA A 200 -37.27 -23.22 -29.72
N SER A 201 -36.44 -22.77 -28.78
CA SER A 201 -35.43 -23.63 -28.13
C SER A 201 -35.06 -23.15 -26.72
N SER A 202 -35.92 -23.42 -25.74
CA SER A 202 -35.75 -22.97 -24.35
C SER A 202 -34.68 -23.76 -23.55
N TRP A 203 -33.52 -24.04 -24.16
CA TRP A 203 -32.36 -24.58 -23.43
C TRP A 203 -31.73 -23.47 -22.59
N GLN A 204 -32.23 -23.31 -21.37
CA GLN A 204 -31.55 -22.55 -20.33
C GLN A 204 -30.35 -23.39 -19.85
N PRO A 205 -29.11 -22.89 -19.93
CA PRO A 205 -27.97 -23.61 -19.37
C PRO A 205 -28.17 -23.83 -17.85
N PRO A 206 -27.79 -25.00 -17.29
CA PRO A 206 -27.99 -25.30 -15.88
C PRO A 206 -27.41 -24.19 -14.99
N PHE A 207 -28.13 -23.84 -13.91
CA PHE A 207 -27.87 -22.62 -13.10
C PHE A 207 -26.40 -22.37 -12.76
N PHE A 208 -25.62 -23.43 -12.46
CA PHE A 208 -24.17 -23.37 -12.22
C PHE A 208 -23.40 -22.69 -13.37
N PHE A 209 -23.67 -23.05 -14.63
CA PHE A 209 -23.04 -22.45 -15.82
C PHE A 209 -23.51 -21.02 -16.12
N THR A 210 -24.50 -20.49 -15.39
CA THR A 210 -24.88 -19.07 -15.51
C THR A 210 -23.99 -18.14 -14.68
N ILE A 211 -23.29 -18.66 -13.66
CA ILE A 211 -22.43 -17.88 -12.75
C ILE A 211 -21.22 -17.34 -13.52
N GLY A 212 -20.92 -16.03 -13.37
CA GLY A 212 -19.83 -15.38 -14.08
C GLY A 212 -18.48 -16.07 -13.85
N LEU A 213 -18.10 -16.32 -12.59
CA LEU A 213 -16.85 -16.99 -12.24
C LEU A 213 -16.72 -18.38 -12.89
N VAL A 214 -17.80 -19.18 -12.93
CA VAL A 214 -17.78 -20.51 -13.55
C VAL A 214 -17.53 -20.40 -15.06
N ARG A 215 -18.19 -19.45 -15.73
CA ARG A 215 -17.94 -19.15 -17.14
C ARG A 215 -16.52 -18.62 -17.39
N GLY A 216 -15.99 -17.82 -16.48
CA GLY A 216 -14.60 -17.33 -16.50
C GLY A 216 -13.60 -18.48 -16.41
N LEU A 217 -13.76 -19.39 -15.44
CA LEU A 217 -12.90 -20.56 -15.28
C LEU A 217 -12.92 -21.49 -16.50
N LEU A 218 -14.10 -21.73 -17.08
CA LEU A 218 -14.23 -22.49 -18.33
C LEU A 218 -13.58 -21.74 -19.51
N GLY A 219 -13.80 -20.43 -19.61
CA GLY A 219 -13.16 -19.58 -20.61
C GLY A 219 -11.63 -19.57 -20.48
N GLN A 220 -11.10 -19.64 -19.26
CA GLN A 220 -9.67 -19.76 -19.00
C GLN A 220 -9.13 -21.12 -19.48
N LEU A 221 -9.80 -22.22 -19.13
CA LEU A 221 -9.42 -23.56 -19.56
C LEU A 221 -9.41 -23.68 -21.10
N PHE A 222 -10.49 -23.28 -21.76
CA PHE A 222 -10.57 -23.33 -23.23
C PHE A 222 -9.60 -22.34 -23.90
N GLY A 223 -9.42 -21.14 -23.33
CA GLY A 223 -8.45 -20.16 -23.81
C GLY A 223 -7.02 -20.67 -23.72
N THR A 224 -6.63 -21.32 -22.62
CA THR A 224 -5.30 -21.91 -22.45
C THR A 224 -5.05 -23.04 -23.45
N LEU A 225 -6.01 -23.96 -23.59
CA LEU A 225 -5.91 -25.07 -24.56
C LEU A 225 -5.86 -24.56 -26.00
N PHE A 226 -6.61 -23.49 -26.33
CA PHE A 226 -6.55 -22.83 -27.63
C PHE A 226 -5.17 -22.20 -27.90
N GLY A 227 -4.57 -21.51 -26.93
CA GLY A 227 -3.24 -20.91 -27.07
C GLY A 227 -2.13 -21.94 -27.24
N MET A 228 -2.18 -23.03 -26.48
CA MET A 228 -1.29 -24.19 -26.63
C MET A 228 -1.44 -24.83 -28.02
N GLY A 229 -2.68 -25.02 -28.49
CA GLY A 229 -2.96 -25.53 -29.82
C GLY A 229 -2.49 -24.59 -30.94
N LEU A 230 -2.64 -23.28 -30.76
CA LEU A 230 -2.17 -22.27 -31.71
C LEU A 230 -0.65 -22.31 -31.88
N VAL A 231 0.11 -22.44 -30.79
CA VAL A 231 1.57 -22.62 -30.85
C VAL A 231 1.93 -23.88 -31.62
N TRP A 232 1.26 -25.00 -31.37
CA TRP A 232 1.49 -26.25 -32.10
C TRP A 232 1.20 -26.10 -33.61
N VAL A 233 0.06 -25.48 -33.97
CA VAL A 233 -0.33 -25.25 -35.37
C VAL A 233 0.66 -24.32 -36.08
N VAL A 234 1.11 -23.25 -35.44
CA VAL A 234 2.10 -22.33 -36.01
C VAL A 234 3.44 -23.03 -36.24
N ARG A 235 3.94 -23.79 -35.26
CA ARG A 235 5.20 -24.54 -35.39
C ARG A 235 5.13 -25.63 -36.47
N PHE A 236 3.98 -26.28 -36.64
CA PHE A 236 3.71 -27.20 -37.75
C PHE A 236 3.78 -26.50 -39.12
N PHE A 237 3.10 -25.35 -39.30
CA PHE A 237 3.18 -24.60 -40.56
C PHE A 237 4.54 -23.93 -40.82
N MET A 238 5.35 -23.69 -39.78
CA MET A 238 6.75 -23.26 -39.91
C MET A 238 7.70 -24.41 -40.29
N GLY A 239 7.25 -25.66 -40.30
CA GLY A 239 8.08 -26.83 -40.65
C GLY A 239 9.15 -27.18 -39.62
N LEU A 240 8.97 -26.78 -38.35
CA LEU A 240 9.91 -27.09 -37.28
C LEU A 240 9.80 -28.57 -36.85
N GLU A 241 10.92 -29.24 -36.61
CA GLU A 241 10.95 -30.68 -36.29
C GLU A 241 10.16 -31.03 -35.02
N GLU A 242 10.23 -30.18 -33.98
CA GLU A 242 9.40 -30.29 -32.77
C GLU A 242 8.19 -29.36 -32.83
N TYR A 243 7.01 -29.88 -33.19
CA TYR A 243 5.77 -29.11 -33.21
C TYR A 243 5.32 -28.65 -31.80
N TRP A 244 5.66 -29.40 -30.74
CA TRP A 244 5.37 -29.02 -29.36
C TRP A 244 6.58 -28.36 -28.70
N ALA A 245 6.45 -27.09 -28.33
CA ALA A 245 7.39 -26.40 -27.44
C ALA A 245 6.65 -25.98 -26.18
N ALA A 246 6.92 -26.67 -25.07
CA ALA A 246 6.13 -26.55 -23.84
C ALA A 246 6.07 -25.12 -23.30
N GLU A 247 7.20 -24.41 -23.29
CA GLU A 247 7.29 -23.09 -22.68
C GLU A 247 6.56 -21.99 -23.48
N PRO A 248 6.77 -21.82 -24.80
CA PRO A 248 5.91 -20.98 -25.63
C PRO A 248 4.42 -21.37 -25.55
N ALA A 249 4.10 -22.67 -25.49
CA ALA A 249 2.70 -23.14 -25.40
C ALA A 249 2.04 -22.72 -24.06
N TRP A 250 2.75 -22.80 -22.93
CA TRP A 250 2.28 -22.32 -21.64
C TRP A 250 2.20 -20.78 -21.56
N VAL A 251 3.16 -20.05 -22.14
CA VAL A 251 3.14 -18.57 -22.19
C VAL A 251 1.97 -18.05 -23.02
N VAL A 252 1.81 -18.53 -24.26
CA VAL A 252 0.67 -18.14 -25.12
C VAL A 252 -0.64 -18.61 -24.51
N GLY A 253 -0.69 -19.83 -23.97
CA GLY A 253 -1.84 -20.36 -23.25
C GLY A 253 -2.26 -19.51 -22.04
N ALA A 254 -1.32 -19.03 -21.24
CA ALA A 254 -1.62 -18.14 -20.11
C ALA A 254 -2.25 -16.80 -20.56
N ILE A 255 -1.78 -16.25 -21.69
CA ILE A 255 -2.31 -15.00 -22.27
C ILE A 255 -3.73 -15.24 -22.84
N THR A 256 -3.91 -16.24 -23.70
CA THR A 256 -5.22 -16.54 -24.30
C THR A 256 -6.23 -17.08 -23.28
N GLY A 257 -5.76 -17.78 -22.25
CA GLY A 257 -6.54 -18.18 -21.08
C GLY A 257 -7.00 -16.97 -20.25
N THR A 258 -6.13 -15.99 -20.02
CA THR A 258 -6.53 -14.75 -19.32
C THR A 258 -7.58 -13.97 -20.12
N LEU A 259 -7.41 -13.85 -21.45
CA LEU A 259 -8.44 -13.25 -22.32
C LEU A 259 -9.75 -14.06 -22.31
N GLY A 260 -9.66 -15.39 -22.40
CA GLY A 260 -10.79 -16.30 -22.32
C GLY A 260 -11.54 -16.21 -20.99
N PHE A 261 -10.85 -16.01 -19.86
CA PHE A 261 -11.45 -15.70 -18.56
C PHE A 261 -12.24 -14.39 -18.62
N MET A 262 -11.61 -13.31 -19.07
CA MET A 262 -12.20 -11.96 -19.06
C MET A 262 -13.39 -11.82 -20.03
N ILE A 263 -13.42 -12.59 -21.12
CA ILE A 263 -14.59 -12.76 -21.98
C ILE A 263 -15.65 -13.63 -21.29
N GLY A 264 -15.25 -14.80 -20.75
CA GLY A 264 -16.14 -15.78 -20.15
C GLY A 264 -16.93 -15.23 -18.96
N VAL A 265 -16.24 -14.57 -18.02
CA VAL A 265 -16.84 -13.90 -16.86
C VAL A 265 -17.74 -12.72 -17.25
N GLY A 266 -17.47 -12.11 -18.40
CA GLY A 266 -18.22 -10.98 -18.96
C GLY A 266 -17.60 -9.60 -18.71
N ALA A 267 -16.41 -9.51 -18.12
CA ALA A 267 -15.77 -8.22 -17.82
C ALA A 267 -15.47 -7.39 -19.09
N LEU A 268 -15.28 -8.06 -20.23
CA LEU A 268 -15.11 -7.43 -21.55
C LEU A 268 -16.41 -7.25 -22.35
N THR A 269 -17.58 -7.67 -21.83
CA THR A 269 -18.85 -7.64 -22.59
C THR A 269 -19.27 -6.23 -22.99
N ASP A 270 -19.18 -5.26 -22.08
CA ASP A 270 -19.61 -3.89 -22.37
C ASP A 270 -18.66 -3.17 -23.33
N TRP A 271 -17.35 -3.39 -23.19
CA TRP A 271 -16.33 -2.91 -24.13
C TRP A 271 -16.55 -3.47 -25.54
N GLY A 272 -16.87 -4.77 -25.64
CA GLY A 272 -17.23 -5.42 -26.91
C GLY A 272 -18.48 -4.83 -27.56
N LYS A 273 -19.50 -4.51 -26.77
CA LYS A 273 -20.72 -3.84 -27.25
C LYS A 273 -20.45 -2.41 -27.73
N TRP A 274 -19.61 -1.65 -27.03
CA TRP A 274 -19.22 -0.30 -27.44
C TRP A 274 -18.47 -0.29 -28.79
N MET A 275 -17.59 -1.27 -29.04
CA MET A 275 -16.90 -1.40 -30.33
C MET A 275 -17.84 -1.64 -31.53
N ILE A 276 -19.07 -2.12 -31.28
CA ILE A 276 -20.12 -2.29 -32.31
C ILE A 276 -21.28 -1.29 -32.17
N GLY A 277 -21.08 -0.19 -31.43
CA GLY A 277 -22.07 0.89 -31.29
C GLY A 277 -23.28 0.57 -30.40
N MET A 278 -23.29 -0.57 -29.69
CA MET A 278 -24.37 -0.92 -28.77
C MET A 278 -24.22 -0.18 -27.43
N GLN A 279 -25.26 0.55 -27.03
CA GLN A 279 -25.34 1.15 -25.70
C GLN A 279 -25.42 0.10 -24.59
N THR A 280 -24.87 0.43 -23.42
CA THR A 280 -24.94 -0.43 -22.24
C THR A 280 -25.34 0.36 -20.99
N PRO A 281 -26.52 0.09 -20.39
CA PRO A 281 -26.96 0.77 -19.17
C PRO A 281 -26.15 0.32 -17.95
N MET A 282 -25.89 1.25 -17.03
CA MET A 282 -25.26 0.96 -15.73
C MET A 282 -26.26 0.36 -14.75
N VAL A 283 -26.49 -0.95 -14.84
CA VAL A 283 -27.39 -1.66 -13.91
C VAL A 283 -26.62 -1.99 -12.62
N HIS A 284 -27.24 -1.63 -11.49
CA HIS A 284 -26.79 -1.95 -10.13
C HIS A 284 -27.70 -3.03 -9.51
N GLY A 285 -27.23 -3.67 -8.43
CA GLY A 285 -27.94 -4.78 -7.79
C GLY A 285 -27.69 -6.15 -8.44
N PRO A 286 -28.23 -7.24 -7.85
CA PRO A 286 -28.09 -8.58 -8.41
C PRO A 286 -28.87 -8.72 -9.74
N PRO A 287 -28.39 -9.55 -10.69
CA PRO A 287 -29.09 -9.77 -11.96
C PRO A 287 -30.53 -10.29 -11.76
N SER A 288 -31.45 -9.82 -12.59
CA SER A 288 -32.89 -10.16 -12.47
C SER A 288 -33.12 -11.69 -12.42
N GLY A 289 -33.93 -12.14 -11.47
CA GLY A 289 -34.20 -13.56 -11.23
C GLY A 289 -33.04 -14.35 -10.58
N LYS A 290 -31.96 -13.70 -10.12
CA LYS A 290 -30.86 -14.34 -9.38
C LYS A 290 -30.86 -13.94 -7.90
N PRO A 291 -30.44 -14.84 -6.98
CA PRO A 291 -30.32 -14.51 -5.56
C PRO A 291 -29.16 -13.53 -5.32
N THR A 292 -29.24 -12.69 -4.30
CA THR A 292 -28.30 -11.58 -4.04
C THR A 292 -26.82 -12.00 -4.01
N TRP A 293 -26.51 -13.21 -3.52
CA TRP A 293 -25.13 -13.71 -3.45
C TRP A 293 -24.49 -13.91 -4.84
N PHE A 294 -25.28 -14.10 -5.90
CA PHE A 294 -24.82 -14.34 -7.26
C PHE A 294 -23.95 -13.22 -7.82
N ARG A 295 -24.17 -11.98 -7.35
CA ARG A 295 -23.42 -10.79 -7.77
C ARG A 295 -21.94 -10.88 -7.39
N TYR A 296 -21.60 -11.42 -6.21
CA TYR A 296 -20.21 -11.57 -5.77
C TYR A 296 -19.42 -12.59 -6.61
N LEU A 297 -20.09 -13.48 -7.34
CA LEU A 297 -19.47 -14.43 -8.26
C LEU A 297 -19.67 -14.05 -9.75
N SER A 298 -20.03 -12.80 -10.03
CA SER A 298 -20.31 -12.28 -11.38
C SER A 298 -19.80 -10.84 -11.53
N VAL A 299 -19.82 -10.30 -12.76
CA VAL A 299 -19.54 -8.88 -12.97
C VAL A 299 -20.62 -8.04 -12.29
N ASP A 300 -20.17 -7.12 -11.45
CA ASP A 300 -20.92 -6.04 -10.82
C ASP A 300 -20.05 -4.78 -10.95
N TYR A 301 -20.67 -3.60 -10.84
CA TYR A 301 -19.98 -2.32 -10.98
C TYR A 301 -19.84 -1.56 -9.67
N ASN A 302 -20.70 -1.85 -8.68
CA ASN A 302 -20.74 -1.12 -7.41
C ASN A 302 -19.43 -1.31 -6.64
N HIS A 303 -18.70 -0.23 -6.35
CA HIS A 303 -17.46 -0.26 -5.57
C HIS A 303 -17.55 -1.05 -4.25
N LYS A 304 -18.71 -1.11 -3.60
CA LYS A 304 -18.95 -1.91 -2.38
C LYS A 304 -18.86 -3.42 -2.65
N VAL A 305 -19.45 -3.87 -3.77
CA VAL A 305 -19.41 -5.28 -4.19
C VAL A 305 -18.00 -5.66 -4.61
N ILE A 306 -17.36 -4.79 -5.40
CA ILE A 306 -15.98 -4.95 -5.84
C ILE A 306 -15.03 -5.00 -4.63
N GLY A 307 -15.21 -4.14 -3.63
CA GLY A 307 -14.45 -4.16 -2.38
C GLY A 307 -14.61 -5.47 -1.59
N ILE A 308 -15.83 -6.02 -1.51
CA ILE A 308 -16.09 -7.34 -0.90
C ILE A 308 -15.47 -8.48 -1.72
N GLN A 309 -15.55 -8.41 -3.06
CA GLN A 309 -14.93 -9.38 -3.97
C GLN A 309 -13.40 -9.42 -3.81
N TYR A 310 -12.76 -8.25 -3.74
CA TYR A 310 -11.35 -8.10 -3.37
C TYR A 310 -11.05 -8.69 -1.99
N ALA A 311 -11.86 -8.38 -0.96
CA ALA A 311 -11.63 -8.87 0.41
C ALA A 311 -11.70 -10.39 0.52
N VAL A 312 -12.72 -11.01 -0.06
CA VAL A 312 -12.92 -12.47 -0.03
C VAL A 312 -11.84 -13.18 -0.83
N THR A 313 -11.45 -12.64 -1.99
CA THR A 313 -10.36 -13.21 -2.81
C THR A 313 -9.02 -13.07 -2.08
N GLY A 314 -8.75 -11.91 -1.47
CA GLY A 314 -7.57 -11.68 -0.64
C GLY A 314 -7.47 -12.68 0.51
N ILE A 315 -8.54 -12.86 1.30
CA ILE A 315 -8.58 -13.83 2.41
C ILE A 315 -8.39 -15.27 1.91
N PHE A 316 -8.94 -15.66 0.76
CA PHE A 316 -8.71 -16.98 0.19
C PHE A 316 -7.23 -17.19 -0.21
N VAL A 317 -6.63 -16.21 -0.90
CA VAL A 317 -5.21 -16.23 -1.29
C VAL A 317 -4.31 -16.22 -0.04
N MET A 318 -4.67 -15.49 1.02
CA MET A 318 -4.01 -15.48 2.33
C MET A 318 -3.96 -16.87 2.97
N LEU A 319 -5.06 -17.64 2.89
CA LEU A 319 -5.10 -19.00 3.43
C LEU A 319 -4.17 -19.93 2.65
N VAL A 320 -4.11 -19.82 1.31
CA VAL A 320 -3.15 -20.60 0.50
C VAL A 320 -1.70 -20.24 0.89
N GLY A 321 -1.36 -18.95 0.93
CA GLY A 321 -0.02 -18.49 1.30
C GLY A 321 0.37 -18.87 2.73
N GLY A 322 -0.55 -18.75 3.69
CA GLY A 322 -0.35 -19.16 5.07
C GLY A 322 -0.18 -20.68 5.22
N THR A 323 -0.94 -21.50 4.48
CA THR A 323 -0.77 -22.96 4.49
C THR A 323 0.61 -23.37 3.98
N LEU A 324 1.10 -22.76 2.89
CA LEU A 324 2.46 -22.99 2.40
C LEU A 324 3.52 -22.64 3.46
N ALA A 325 3.30 -21.57 4.23
CA ALA A 325 4.16 -21.18 5.35
C ALA A 325 4.23 -22.27 6.42
N ILE A 326 3.07 -22.79 6.86
CA ILE A 326 3.02 -23.86 7.88
C ILE A 326 3.75 -25.11 7.39
N ILE A 327 3.61 -25.49 6.11
CA ILE A 327 4.27 -26.68 5.57
C ILE A 327 5.81 -26.56 5.65
N PHE A 328 6.41 -25.48 5.13
CA PHE A 328 7.87 -25.35 5.23
C PHE A 328 8.36 -25.00 6.66
N ARG A 329 7.51 -24.42 7.51
CA ARG A 329 7.82 -24.24 8.93
C ARG A 329 7.80 -25.55 9.72
N LEU A 330 7.02 -26.55 9.30
CA LEU A 330 7.03 -27.89 9.90
C LEU A 330 8.27 -28.71 9.52
N GLU A 331 8.81 -28.53 8.31
CA GLU A 331 10.14 -29.04 7.94
C GLU A 331 11.22 -28.43 8.84
N LEU A 332 11.22 -27.09 8.94
CA LEU A 332 12.14 -26.31 9.76
C LEU A 332 11.94 -26.44 11.28
N VAL A 333 11.38 -27.54 11.79
CA VAL A 333 11.29 -27.86 13.24
C VAL A 333 12.55 -28.55 13.75
N ALA A 334 13.25 -29.30 12.89
CA ALA A 334 14.46 -30.05 13.23
C ALA A 334 15.46 -30.00 12.06
N THR A 335 16.69 -30.43 12.31
CA THR A 335 17.72 -30.59 11.25
C THR A 335 17.48 -31.85 10.40
N GLY A 336 18.05 -31.89 9.20
CA GLY A 336 17.71 -32.82 8.13
C GLY A 336 16.49 -32.37 7.31
N MET A 337 16.08 -33.20 6.36
CA MET A 337 14.78 -33.11 5.68
C MET A 337 13.88 -34.25 6.20
N GLN A 338 12.59 -33.99 6.39
CA GLN A 338 11.64 -34.91 7.06
C GLN A 338 10.37 -35.18 6.25
N TYR A 339 9.78 -34.17 5.60
CA TYR A 339 8.48 -34.28 4.92
C TYR A 339 8.51 -33.84 3.45
N ILE A 340 9.41 -32.93 3.05
CA ILE A 340 9.46 -32.37 1.69
C ILE A 340 10.85 -32.46 1.05
N THR A 341 10.95 -32.22 -0.25
CA THR A 341 12.24 -32.16 -0.96
C THR A 341 12.78 -30.72 -1.01
N TYR A 342 14.08 -30.55 -1.23
CA TYR A 342 14.70 -29.23 -1.45
C TYR A 342 13.97 -28.39 -2.52
N ASN A 343 13.59 -29.00 -3.64
CA ASN A 343 12.87 -28.33 -4.73
C ASN A 343 11.43 -27.95 -4.30
N THR A 344 10.79 -28.78 -3.48
CA THR A 344 9.47 -28.50 -2.89
C THR A 344 9.54 -27.35 -1.88
N TYR A 345 10.54 -27.34 -1.00
CA TYR A 345 10.81 -26.25 -0.07
C TYR A 345 11.02 -24.93 -0.84
N ASN A 346 11.91 -24.93 -1.83
CA ASN A 346 12.20 -23.74 -2.64
C ASN A 346 10.96 -23.25 -3.39
N SER A 347 10.13 -24.16 -3.90
CA SER A 347 8.85 -23.80 -4.52
C SER A 347 7.85 -23.21 -3.53
N PHE A 348 7.71 -23.79 -2.34
CA PHE A 348 6.72 -23.35 -1.34
C PHE A 348 7.12 -22.03 -0.67
N ILE A 349 8.41 -21.77 -0.41
CA ILE A 349 8.86 -20.48 0.12
C ILE A 349 8.78 -19.36 -0.95
N SER A 350 9.06 -19.68 -2.23
CA SER A 350 8.90 -18.74 -3.35
C SER A 350 7.43 -18.37 -3.58
N ALA A 351 6.55 -19.37 -3.59
CA ALA A 351 5.12 -19.19 -3.73
C ALA A 351 4.50 -18.46 -2.53
N HIS A 352 4.85 -18.84 -1.29
CA HIS A 352 4.40 -18.14 -0.09
C HIS A 352 4.65 -16.63 -0.17
N GLY A 353 5.88 -16.22 -0.54
CA GLY A 353 6.25 -14.81 -0.62
C GLY A 353 5.34 -14.02 -1.58
N ILE A 354 5.20 -14.46 -2.83
CA ILE A 354 4.37 -13.71 -3.79
C ILE A 354 2.86 -13.85 -3.51
N ILE A 355 2.39 -15.02 -3.07
CA ILE A 355 0.96 -15.25 -2.76
C ILE A 355 0.52 -14.36 -1.58
N MET A 356 1.37 -14.18 -0.56
CA MET A 356 1.09 -13.23 0.53
C MET A 356 1.12 -11.77 0.07
N ILE A 357 2.06 -11.39 -0.81
CA ILE A 357 2.09 -10.04 -1.40
C ILE A 357 0.83 -9.75 -2.23
N VAL A 358 0.37 -10.73 -3.02
CA VAL A 358 -0.89 -10.63 -3.78
C VAL A 358 -2.10 -10.56 -2.85
N SER A 359 -2.12 -11.34 -1.77
CA SER A 359 -3.15 -11.22 -0.72
C SER A 359 -3.20 -9.81 -0.11
N ILE A 360 -2.04 -9.18 0.10
CA ILE A 360 -1.94 -7.81 0.63
C ILE A 360 -2.46 -6.80 -0.39
N LEU A 361 -2.03 -6.90 -1.67
CA LEU A 361 -2.55 -6.05 -2.76
C LEU A 361 -4.07 -6.17 -2.93
N LEU A 362 -4.62 -7.39 -2.84
CA LEU A 362 -6.06 -7.62 -2.87
C LEU A 362 -6.77 -6.97 -1.65
N GLY A 363 -6.17 -7.02 -0.47
CA GLY A 363 -6.70 -6.37 0.73
C GLY A 363 -6.60 -4.83 0.71
N VAL A 364 -5.54 -4.27 0.11
CA VAL A 364 -5.43 -2.83 -0.22
C VAL A 364 -6.55 -2.45 -1.18
N GLY A 365 -6.72 -3.20 -2.28
CA GLY A 365 -7.80 -3.02 -3.25
C GLY A 365 -9.18 -3.10 -2.60
N ALA A 366 -9.38 -4.00 -1.63
CA ALA A 366 -10.62 -4.14 -0.87
C ALA A 366 -10.96 -2.89 -0.07
N MET A 367 -10.04 -2.43 0.78
CA MET A 367 -10.27 -1.25 1.63
C MET A 367 -10.45 0.01 0.80
N ILE A 368 -9.64 0.22 -0.23
CA ILE A 368 -9.72 1.40 -1.11
C ILE A 368 -11.08 1.45 -1.83
N ASN A 369 -11.48 0.35 -2.48
CA ASN A 369 -12.76 0.30 -3.21
C ASN A 369 -13.97 0.44 -2.29
N TYR A 370 -13.96 -0.26 -1.15
CA TYR A 370 -15.10 -0.23 -0.24
C TYR A 370 -15.26 1.14 0.41
N LEU A 371 -14.16 1.74 0.91
CA LEU A 371 -14.21 2.90 1.80
C LEU A 371 -14.10 4.25 1.10
N VAL A 372 -13.20 4.43 0.12
CA VAL A 372 -12.87 5.79 -0.36
C VAL A 372 -14.07 6.51 -0.97
N PRO A 373 -14.90 5.91 -1.85
CA PRO A 373 -16.08 6.60 -2.37
C PRO A 373 -17.06 7.01 -1.26
N LEU A 374 -17.26 6.17 -0.24
CA LEU A 374 -18.11 6.49 0.91
C LEU A 374 -17.54 7.69 1.69
N MET A 375 -16.25 7.62 2.04
CA MET A 375 -15.55 8.62 2.85
C MET A 375 -15.47 10.00 2.18
N ILE A 376 -15.50 10.08 0.83
CA ILE A 376 -15.53 11.35 0.10
C ILE A 376 -16.94 11.81 -0.30
N GLY A 377 -17.99 11.01 -0.06
CA GLY A 377 -19.36 11.31 -0.48
C GLY A 377 -19.68 11.02 -1.95
N ALA A 378 -18.86 10.25 -2.64
CA ALA A 378 -19.11 9.81 -4.01
C ALA A 378 -20.17 8.69 -4.07
N SER A 379 -20.91 8.63 -5.17
CA SER A 379 -21.88 7.56 -5.45
C SER A 379 -21.22 6.24 -5.81
N ASP A 380 -20.10 6.29 -6.55
CA ASP A 380 -19.28 5.17 -7.00
C ASP A 380 -17.86 5.68 -7.37
N MET A 381 -16.99 4.81 -7.88
CA MET A 381 -15.72 5.20 -8.49
C MET A 381 -15.93 5.90 -9.86
N ALA A 382 -14.96 6.70 -10.33
CA ALA A 382 -15.04 7.47 -11.57
C ALA A 382 -15.26 6.63 -12.84
N PHE A 383 -14.68 5.42 -12.89
CA PHE A 383 -14.80 4.49 -14.01
C PHE A 383 -15.25 3.10 -13.53
N PRO A 384 -16.53 2.87 -13.19
CA PRO A 384 -16.98 1.61 -12.57
C PRO A 384 -16.72 0.36 -13.42
N ARG A 385 -16.80 0.50 -14.76
CA ARG A 385 -16.46 -0.57 -15.72
C ARG A 385 -14.96 -0.94 -15.70
N LEU A 386 -14.10 0.06 -15.59
CA LEU A 386 -12.65 -0.14 -15.43
C LEU A 386 -12.33 -0.75 -14.06
N ASN A 387 -13.12 -0.39 -13.04
CA ASN A 387 -13.03 -0.95 -11.69
C ASN A 387 -13.35 -2.45 -11.67
N ALA A 388 -14.43 -2.84 -12.32
CA ALA A 388 -14.84 -4.24 -12.48
C ALA A 388 -13.81 -5.05 -13.30
N PHE A 389 -13.28 -4.47 -14.39
CA PHE A 389 -12.15 -5.06 -15.13
C PHE A 389 -10.92 -5.25 -14.22
N GLY A 390 -10.58 -4.22 -13.44
CA GLY A 390 -9.47 -4.23 -12.49
C GLY A 390 -9.58 -5.36 -11.47
N TYR A 391 -10.74 -5.55 -10.83
CA TYR A 391 -10.94 -6.71 -9.97
C TYR A 391 -10.78 -8.03 -10.73
N TRP A 392 -11.51 -8.20 -11.84
CA TRP A 392 -11.64 -9.51 -12.49
C TRP A 392 -10.34 -10.04 -13.11
N ILE A 393 -9.38 -9.18 -13.49
CA ILE A 393 -8.08 -9.63 -14.02
C ILE A 393 -7.14 -10.22 -12.94
N ASN A 394 -7.36 -9.94 -11.65
CA ASN A 394 -6.60 -10.58 -10.57
C ASN A 394 -6.89 -12.09 -10.47
N VAL A 395 -8.12 -12.52 -10.80
CA VAL A 395 -8.55 -13.91 -10.66
C VAL A 395 -7.75 -14.88 -11.57
N PRO A 396 -7.64 -14.66 -12.90
CA PRO A 396 -6.78 -15.49 -13.74
C PRO A 396 -5.30 -15.35 -13.35
N GLY A 397 -4.85 -14.16 -12.92
CA GLY A 397 -3.49 -13.95 -12.42
C GLY A 397 -3.14 -14.83 -11.21
N ALA A 398 -4.00 -14.84 -10.19
CA ALA A 398 -3.85 -15.69 -9.01
C ALA A 398 -3.94 -17.19 -9.37
N ILE A 399 -4.77 -17.56 -10.35
CA ILE A 399 -4.84 -18.94 -10.87
C ILE A 399 -3.52 -19.33 -11.57
N LEU A 400 -2.87 -18.43 -12.31
CA LEU A 400 -1.54 -18.69 -12.89
C LEU A 400 -0.49 -18.93 -11.79
N LEU A 401 -0.47 -18.12 -10.72
CA LEU A 401 0.44 -18.30 -9.58
C LEU A 401 0.25 -19.65 -8.87
N ILE A 402 -1.00 -20.10 -8.71
CA ILE A 402 -1.30 -21.41 -8.10
C ILE A 402 -0.96 -22.54 -9.08
N THR A 403 -1.23 -22.36 -10.37
CA THR A 403 -0.91 -23.34 -11.43
C THR A 403 0.59 -23.57 -11.57
N ALA A 404 1.41 -22.52 -11.39
CA ALA A 404 2.87 -22.59 -11.42
C ALA A 404 3.45 -23.67 -10.48
N LEU A 405 2.86 -23.87 -9.29
CA LEU A 405 3.26 -24.92 -8.35
C LEU A 405 3.09 -26.35 -8.90
N PHE A 406 2.07 -26.57 -9.74
CA PHE A 406 1.79 -27.87 -10.36
C PHE A 406 2.49 -28.03 -11.72
N VAL A 407 2.91 -26.92 -12.33
CA VAL A 407 3.63 -26.86 -13.62
C VAL A 407 5.12 -26.64 -13.35
N GLY A 408 5.71 -27.56 -12.59
CA GLY A 408 7.16 -27.60 -12.32
C GLY A 408 7.67 -26.74 -11.16
N GLY A 409 6.87 -25.84 -10.60
CA GLY A 409 7.28 -24.93 -9.53
C GLY A 409 8.24 -23.83 -9.99
N TRP A 410 8.82 -23.10 -9.03
CA TRP A 410 9.91 -22.16 -9.26
C TRP A 410 10.70 -21.91 -7.96
N ASP A 411 12.02 -21.87 -8.07
CA ASP A 411 12.97 -21.87 -6.95
C ASP A 411 13.70 -20.52 -6.75
N THR A 412 13.33 -19.50 -7.53
CA THR A 412 13.98 -18.18 -7.58
C THR A 412 13.70 -17.28 -6.36
N GLY A 413 12.83 -17.71 -5.44
CA GLY A 413 12.14 -16.82 -4.52
C GLY A 413 11.08 -15.97 -5.22
N TRP A 414 10.34 -15.19 -4.42
CA TRP A 414 9.38 -14.19 -4.93
C TRP A 414 10.04 -13.05 -5.73
N THR A 415 11.38 -12.90 -5.64
CA THR A 415 12.16 -11.85 -6.30
C THR A 415 12.53 -12.17 -7.75
N GLY A 416 12.45 -13.44 -8.18
CA GLY A 416 12.57 -13.78 -9.61
C GLY A 416 13.92 -13.46 -10.27
N TYR A 417 15.03 -13.40 -9.52
CA TYR A 417 16.33 -12.94 -10.01
C TYR A 417 16.93 -13.82 -11.13
N PRO A 418 17.35 -13.25 -12.27
CA PRO A 418 18.35 -13.81 -13.17
C PRO A 418 19.73 -13.90 -12.46
N PRO A 419 20.65 -14.77 -12.90
CA PRO A 419 20.52 -15.76 -13.97
C PRO A 419 19.60 -16.95 -13.60
N LEU A 420 19.24 -17.13 -12.33
CA LEU A 420 18.49 -18.29 -11.87
C LEU A 420 17.10 -18.36 -12.55
N SER A 421 16.38 -17.25 -12.64
CA SER A 421 15.04 -17.23 -13.26
C SER A 421 15.03 -17.39 -14.77
N ALA A 422 16.12 -17.05 -15.48
CA ALA A 422 16.28 -17.37 -16.89
C ALA A 422 16.39 -18.88 -17.15
N ARG A 423 16.75 -19.68 -16.13
CA ARG A 423 17.03 -21.12 -16.21
C ARG A 423 16.10 -22.00 -15.36
N ALA A 424 15.32 -21.38 -14.46
CA ALA A 424 14.40 -22.04 -13.55
C ALA A 424 13.31 -22.88 -14.28
N PRO A 425 12.64 -23.81 -13.58
CA PRO A 425 11.54 -24.58 -14.16
C PRO A 425 10.43 -23.71 -14.75
N ILE A 426 9.71 -24.27 -15.73
CA ILE A 426 8.67 -23.62 -16.53
C ILE A 426 7.58 -22.88 -15.72
N GLY A 427 7.33 -23.27 -14.46
CA GLY A 427 6.41 -22.57 -13.56
C GLY A 427 6.81 -21.11 -13.30
N VAL A 428 8.08 -20.74 -13.45
CA VAL A 428 8.56 -19.35 -13.33
C VAL A 428 7.87 -18.41 -14.34
N GLN A 429 7.52 -18.91 -15.53
CA GLN A 429 6.80 -18.13 -16.55
C GLN A 429 5.36 -17.84 -16.12
N LEU A 430 4.69 -18.81 -15.48
CA LEU A 430 3.35 -18.63 -14.94
C LEU A 430 3.35 -17.73 -13.69
N PHE A 431 4.43 -17.74 -12.91
CA PHE A 431 4.69 -16.77 -11.85
C PHE A 431 4.81 -15.34 -12.42
N PHE A 432 5.69 -15.11 -13.39
CA PHE A 432 5.89 -13.79 -14.02
C PHE A 432 4.61 -13.25 -14.67
N LEU A 433 3.92 -14.06 -15.48
CA LEU A 433 2.65 -13.67 -16.10
C LEU A 433 1.54 -13.45 -15.08
N GLY A 434 1.47 -14.28 -14.02
CA GLY A 434 0.50 -14.10 -12.94
C GLY A 434 0.66 -12.76 -12.22
N VAL A 435 1.89 -12.36 -11.90
CA VAL A 435 2.19 -11.04 -11.32
C VAL A 435 1.89 -9.92 -12.31
N TYR A 436 2.21 -10.08 -13.60
CA TYR A 436 1.90 -9.06 -14.62
C TYR A 436 0.40 -8.72 -14.68
N MET A 437 -0.48 -9.73 -14.66
CA MET A 437 -1.94 -9.52 -14.68
C MET A 437 -2.45 -8.77 -13.44
N ILE A 438 -1.85 -9.03 -12.27
CA ILE A 438 -2.17 -8.36 -11.00
C ILE A 438 -1.57 -6.93 -10.94
N GLY A 439 -0.43 -6.72 -11.62
CA GLY A 439 0.13 -5.39 -11.88
C GLY A 439 -0.77 -4.54 -12.78
N LEU A 440 -1.41 -5.13 -13.80
CA LEU A 440 -2.36 -4.41 -14.66
C LEU A 440 -3.64 -4.01 -13.90
N SER A 441 -4.18 -4.89 -13.04
CA SER A 441 -5.23 -4.54 -12.06
C SER A 441 -4.84 -3.33 -11.21
N SER A 442 -3.62 -3.35 -10.66
CA SER A 442 -3.08 -2.28 -9.82
C SER A 442 -3.08 -0.93 -10.54
N ILE A 443 -2.47 -0.86 -11.73
CA ILE A 443 -2.34 0.36 -12.54
C ILE A 443 -3.71 0.99 -12.85
N VAL A 444 -4.69 0.20 -13.31
CA VAL A 444 -6.02 0.73 -13.66
C VAL A 444 -6.84 1.14 -12.44
N GLY A 445 -6.68 0.42 -11.31
CA GLY A 445 -7.30 0.78 -10.03
C GLY A 445 -6.77 2.10 -9.48
N SER A 446 -5.45 2.32 -9.56
CA SER A 446 -4.81 3.57 -9.13
C SER A 446 -5.26 4.78 -9.95
N LEU A 447 -5.29 4.66 -11.29
CA LEU A 447 -5.81 5.72 -12.17
C LEU A 447 -7.26 6.07 -11.83
N ASN A 448 -8.10 5.05 -11.65
CA ASN A 448 -9.52 5.21 -11.30
C ASN A 448 -9.67 5.94 -9.94
N LEU A 449 -8.89 5.57 -8.93
CA LEU A 449 -8.92 6.23 -7.62
C LEU A 449 -8.50 7.70 -7.69
N LEU A 450 -7.42 8.02 -8.40
CA LEU A 450 -6.91 9.39 -8.49
C LEU A 450 -7.91 10.33 -9.16
N VAL A 451 -8.62 9.87 -10.20
CA VAL A 451 -9.71 10.64 -10.81
C VAL A 451 -10.92 10.74 -9.86
N THR A 452 -11.27 9.67 -9.16
CA THR A 452 -12.37 9.64 -8.18
C THR A 452 -12.14 10.68 -7.08
N VAL A 453 -11.01 10.63 -6.37
CA VAL A 453 -10.67 11.59 -5.30
C VAL A 453 -10.40 12.99 -5.87
N GLY A 454 -9.91 13.10 -7.10
CA GLY A 454 -9.64 14.38 -7.76
C GLY A 454 -10.88 15.13 -8.25
N LYS A 455 -12.00 14.46 -8.50
CA LYS A 455 -13.19 15.05 -9.16
C LYS A 455 -14.56 14.76 -8.53
N MET A 456 -14.67 13.81 -7.58
CA MET A 456 -15.98 13.32 -7.08
C MET A 456 -16.17 13.50 -5.56
N ARG A 457 -15.44 14.42 -4.92
CA ARG A 457 -15.64 14.74 -3.50
C ARG A 457 -16.92 15.56 -3.28
N ALA A 458 -17.55 15.37 -2.13
CA ALA A 458 -18.69 16.16 -1.67
C ALA A 458 -18.37 17.67 -1.57
N PRO A 459 -19.38 18.56 -1.70
CA PRO A 459 -19.26 19.98 -1.39
C PRO A 459 -18.58 20.25 -0.03
N GLY A 460 -17.84 21.35 0.07
CA GLY A 460 -17.07 21.72 1.27
C GLY A 460 -15.78 20.91 1.51
N MET A 461 -15.59 19.75 0.86
CA MET A 461 -14.43 18.88 1.07
C MET A 461 -13.17 19.37 0.32
N SER A 462 -12.50 20.35 0.92
CA SER A 462 -11.13 20.74 0.55
C SER A 462 -10.13 19.61 0.80
N LEU A 463 -8.94 19.70 0.20
CA LEU A 463 -7.88 18.68 0.35
C LEU A 463 -7.54 18.41 1.83
N PHE A 464 -7.41 19.46 2.64
CA PHE A 464 -7.14 19.34 4.08
C PHE A 464 -8.40 19.14 4.94
N ARG A 465 -9.54 18.77 4.34
CA ARG A 465 -10.73 18.25 5.05
C ARG A 465 -11.04 16.79 4.71
N MET A 466 -10.28 16.16 3.80
CA MET A 466 -10.43 14.74 3.48
C MET A 466 -10.03 13.85 4.67
N PRO A 467 -10.69 12.70 4.88
CA PRO A 467 -10.23 11.69 5.85
C PRO A 467 -8.81 11.20 5.54
N ILE A 468 -8.08 10.82 6.57
CA ILE A 468 -6.65 10.52 6.51
C ILE A 468 -6.37 9.18 5.80
N PHE A 469 -7.33 8.24 5.83
CA PHE A 469 -7.28 7.06 4.96
C PHE A 469 -7.37 7.42 3.47
N VAL A 470 -8.10 8.46 3.09
CA VAL A 470 -8.16 8.93 1.68
C VAL A 470 -6.82 9.51 1.25
N TRP A 471 -6.16 10.31 2.10
CA TRP A 471 -4.80 10.79 1.85
C TRP A 471 -3.79 9.64 1.65
N ALA A 472 -3.79 8.67 2.56
CA ALA A 472 -2.97 7.46 2.42
C ALA A 472 -3.26 6.70 1.12
N SER A 473 -4.53 6.55 0.75
CA SER A 473 -4.95 5.86 -0.47
C SER A 473 -4.52 6.60 -1.75
N VAL A 474 -4.52 7.95 -1.75
CA VAL A 474 -3.96 8.76 -2.84
C VAL A 474 -2.44 8.57 -2.95
N SER A 475 -1.71 8.62 -1.83
CA SER A 475 -0.27 8.36 -1.82
C SER A 475 0.07 6.96 -2.37
N THR A 476 -0.68 5.94 -1.96
CA THR A 476 -0.62 4.56 -2.49
C THR A 476 -0.90 4.51 -4.00
N ALA A 477 -1.93 5.20 -4.49
CA ALA A 477 -2.26 5.18 -5.91
C ALA A 477 -1.23 5.93 -6.79
N ILE A 478 -0.57 6.97 -6.29
CA ILE A 478 0.54 7.62 -7.02
C ILE A 478 1.68 6.62 -7.21
N LEU A 479 2.13 5.99 -6.12
CA LEU A 479 3.17 4.95 -6.15
C LEU A 479 2.83 3.81 -7.12
N GLN A 480 1.60 3.28 -7.00
CA GLN A 480 1.14 2.11 -7.73
C GLN A 480 0.83 2.40 -9.22
N LEU A 481 0.55 3.65 -9.59
CA LEU A 481 0.40 4.05 -10.98
C LEU A 481 1.75 4.12 -11.72
N THR A 482 2.78 4.68 -11.09
CA THR A 482 4.09 4.93 -11.74
C THR A 482 5.09 3.79 -11.54
N ALA A 483 5.18 3.20 -10.35
CA ALA A 483 6.18 2.17 -10.05
C ALA A 483 5.83 0.79 -10.63
N THR A 484 4.55 0.39 -10.65
CA THR A 484 4.13 -0.98 -11.03
C THR A 484 4.46 -1.34 -12.48
N GLN A 485 4.72 -0.36 -13.33
CA GLN A 485 5.18 -0.56 -14.70
C GLN A 485 6.57 -1.25 -14.76
N PHE A 486 7.45 -1.00 -13.79
CA PHE A 486 8.84 -1.49 -13.81
C PHE A 486 8.96 -2.99 -13.53
N ILE A 487 8.20 -3.54 -12.57
CA ILE A 487 8.14 -5.01 -12.39
C ILE A 487 7.47 -5.70 -13.58
N GLY A 488 6.43 -5.08 -14.14
CA GLY A 488 5.75 -5.61 -15.33
C GLY A 488 6.72 -5.70 -16.52
N LEU A 489 7.54 -4.67 -16.71
CA LEU A 489 8.61 -4.63 -17.71
C LEU A 489 9.70 -5.67 -17.43
N ALA A 490 10.30 -5.68 -16.23
CA ALA A 490 11.38 -6.60 -15.89
C ALA A 490 10.96 -8.08 -16.01
N PHE A 491 9.75 -8.41 -15.56
CA PHE A 491 9.22 -9.78 -15.66
C PHE A 491 8.89 -10.14 -17.11
N LEU A 492 8.29 -9.23 -17.91
CA LEU A 492 8.11 -9.47 -19.35
C LEU A 492 9.43 -9.64 -20.10
N MET A 493 10.48 -8.91 -19.72
CA MET A 493 11.81 -9.05 -20.32
C MET A 493 12.42 -10.43 -20.03
N VAL A 494 12.29 -10.98 -18.81
CA VAL A 494 12.72 -12.38 -18.55
C VAL A 494 11.83 -13.39 -19.30
N VAL A 495 10.52 -13.12 -19.42
CA VAL A 495 9.61 -13.96 -20.22
C VAL A 495 10.09 -14.04 -21.66
N THR A 496 10.39 -12.89 -22.30
CA THR A 496 10.84 -12.83 -23.70
C THR A 496 12.28 -13.28 -23.90
N GLU A 497 13.18 -13.05 -22.94
CA GLU A 497 14.54 -13.62 -22.89
C GLU A 497 14.48 -15.15 -23.05
N ARG A 498 13.61 -15.80 -22.26
CA ARG A 498 13.44 -17.26 -22.28
C ARG A 498 12.73 -17.81 -23.52
N ILE A 499 11.68 -17.16 -24.03
CA ILE A 499 10.92 -17.69 -25.21
C ILE A 499 11.42 -17.20 -26.57
N LEU A 500 12.20 -16.11 -26.64
CA LEU A 500 12.71 -15.52 -27.89
C LEU A 500 14.25 -15.46 -27.97
N GLY A 501 14.98 -15.80 -26.90
CA GLY A 501 16.44 -15.79 -26.89
C GLY A 501 17.08 -14.41 -26.78
N MET A 502 16.36 -13.42 -26.23
CA MET A 502 16.86 -12.05 -26.03
C MET A 502 17.76 -11.97 -24.80
N GLY A 503 19.05 -11.64 -24.95
CA GLY A 503 19.97 -11.44 -23.82
C GLY A 503 19.72 -10.10 -23.13
N PHE A 504 18.91 -10.11 -22.06
CA PHE A 504 18.64 -8.92 -21.23
C PHE A 504 19.36 -8.99 -19.89
N PHE A 505 19.27 -10.14 -19.20
CA PHE A 505 19.73 -10.27 -17.82
C PHE A 505 20.53 -11.55 -17.53
N ASP A 506 20.57 -12.53 -18.44
CA ASP A 506 21.42 -13.72 -18.28
C ASP A 506 22.82 -13.48 -18.89
N PRO A 507 23.90 -13.47 -18.06
CA PRO A 507 25.26 -13.26 -18.56
C PRO A 507 25.86 -14.50 -19.26
N PHE A 508 25.26 -15.70 -19.15
CA PHE A 508 25.78 -16.91 -19.81
C PHE A 508 24.87 -17.37 -20.96
N ILE A 509 24.74 -16.53 -21.99
CA ILE A 509 24.05 -16.84 -23.25
C ILE A 509 24.59 -18.11 -23.91
N SER A 510 23.79 -18.75 -24.77
CA SER A 510 24.21 -19.93 -25.53
C SER A 510 25.09 -19.57 -26.74
N ASP A 511 25.89 -20.53 -27.21
CA ASP A 511 26.72 -20.37 -28.43
C ASP A 511 25.88 -19.92 -29.64
N ALA A 512 24.63 -20.40 -29.74
CA ALA A 512 23.70 -20.02 -30.80
C ALA A 512 23.21 -18.56 -30.67
N ALA A 513 23.00 -18.07 -29.45
CA ALA A 513 22.64 -16.66 -29.21
C ALA A 513 23.86 -15.74 -29.47
N ALA A 514 25.05 -16.14 -29.03
CA ALA A 514 26.29 -15.43 -29.31
C ALA A 514 26.58 -15.37 -30.84
N ALA A 515 26.38 -16.47 -31.57
CA ALA A 515 26.49 -16.52 -33.02
C ALA A 515 25.43 -15.69 -33.76
N ALA A 516 24.27 -15.44 -33.13
CA ALA A 516 23.24 -14.53 -33.62
C ALA A 516 23.52 -13.05 -33.27
N GLY A 517 24.64 -12.73 -32.62
CA GLY A 517 25.02 -11.36 -32.22
C GLY A 517 24.29 -10.85 -30.99
N VAL A 518 23.66 -11.72 -30.20
CA VAL A 518 23.01 -11.34 -28.94
C VAL A 518 24.09 -11.08 -27.87
N PRO A 519 24.09 -9.93 -27.18
CA PRO A 519 25.03 -9.65 -26.09
C PRO A 519 24.68 -10.46 -24.84
N ALA A 520 25.65 -10.61 -23.94
CA ALA A 520 25.42 -11.13 -22.59
C ALA A 520 24.59 -10.12 -21.77
N GLY A 521 23.61 -10.60 -21.01
CA GLY A 521 22.73 -9.75 -20.19
C GLY A 521 23.33 -9.35 -18.84
N ASP A 522 22.74 -8.33 -18.20
CA ASP A 522 23.15 -7.85 -16.87
C ASP A 522 22.13 -8.24 -15.76
N PRO A 523 22.48 -9.14 -14.81
CA PRO A 523 21.61 -9.50 -13.71
C PRO A 523 21.49 -8.40 -12.62
N VAL A 524 22.36 -7.37 -12.62
CA VAL A 524 22.26 -6.23 -11.69
C VAL A 524 21.24 -5.21 -12.21
N LEU A 525 21.16 -4.98 -13.52
CA LEU A 525 20.07 -4.22 -14.17
C LEU A 525 18.69 -4.78 -13.80
N PHE A 526 18.51 -6.10 -13.78
CA PHE A 526 17.25 -6.70 -13.30
C PHE A 526 16.93 -6.27 -11.87
N GLN A 527 17.92 -6.30 -10.97
CA GLN A 527 17.73 -5.91 -9.58
C GLN A 527 17.37 -4.43 -9.44
N HIS A 528 17.99 -3.54 -10.24
CA HIS A 528 17.59 -2.13 -10.29
C HIS A 528 16.13 -1.96 -10.71
N LEU A 529 15.70 -2.57 -11.82
CA LEU A 529 14.31 -2.50 -12.29
C LEU A 529 13.31 -3.11 -11.29
N PHE A 530 13.67 -4.28 -10.73
CA PHE A 530 12.83 -4.99 -9.77
C PHE A 530 12.64 -4.21 -8.47
N TRP A 531 13.70 -3.61 -7.90
CA TRP A 531 13.60 -2.85 -6.66
C TRP A 531 13.06 -1.43 -6.84
N PHE A 532 13.32 -0.78 -7.99
CA PHE A 532 12.69 0.49 -8.34
C PHE A 532 11.15 0.38 -8.37
N TYR A 533 10.59 -0.80 -8.67
CA TYR A 533 9.21 -1.11 -8.27
C TYR A 533 9.08 -1.53 -6.81
N SER A 534 9.77 -2.59 -6.41
CA SER A 534 9.39 -3.39 -5.23
C SER A 534 9.57 -2.63 -3.92
N HIS A 535 10.41 -1.60 -3.88
CA HIS A 535 10.52 -0.75 -2.70
C HIS A 535 9.37 0.29 -2.59
N PRO A 536 9.05 1.11 -3.62
CA PRO A 536 7.75 1.77 -3.71
C PRO A 536 6.55 0.86 -3.39
N ALA A 537 6.59 -0.40 -3.81
CA ALA A 537 5.53 -1.37 -3.51
C ALA A 537 5.38 -1.67 -2.00
N VAL A 538 6.44 -1.69 -1.19
CA VAL A 538 6.25 -1.87 0.27
C VAL A 538 5.50 -0.70 0.90
N TYR A 539 5.62 0.50 0.35
CA TYR A 539 4.81 1.65 0.74
C TYR A 539 3.38 1.61 0.21
N VAL A 540 3.14 1.06 -1.00
CA VAL A 540 1.79 0.71 -1.49
C VAL A 540 1.07 -0.21 -0.50
N PHE A 541 1.79 -1.16 0.11
CA PHE A 541 1.25 -2.09 1.11
C PHE A 541 0.94 -1.40 2.45
N ILE A 542 1.89 -0.67 3.05
CA ILE A 542 1.72 -0.16 4.42
C ILE A 542 0.94 1.15 4.52
N LEU A 543 1.04 2.07 3.54
CA LEU A 543 0.41 3.39 3.65
C LEU A 543 -1.11 3.33 3.95
N PRO A 544 -1.91 2.47 3.31
CA PRO A 544 -3.34 2.33 3.62
C PRO A 544 -3.56 1.88 5.07
N GLY A 545 -2.77 0.94 5.58
CA GLY A 545 -2.86 0.47 6.96
C GLY A 545 -2.44 1.53 7.98
N LEU A 546 -1.40 2.34 7.69
CA LEU A 546 -1.06 3.51 8.50
C LEU A 546 -2.17 4.58 8.45
N GLY A 547 -2.90 4.66 7.34
CA GLY A 547 -4.15 5.41 7.20
C GLY A 547 -5.22 4.89 8.17
N ILE A 548 -5.51 3.58 8.18
CA ILE A 548 -6.48 2.95 9.09
C ILE A 548 -6.12 3.16 10.57
N ILE A 549 -4.85 3.05 10.96
CA ILE A 549 -4.39 3.38 12.32
C ILE A 549 -4.79 4.83 12.66
N SER A 550 -4.45 5.77 11.77
CA SER A 550 -4.72 7.20 11.95
C SER A 550 -6.21 7.53 11.94
N GLU A 551 -7.03 6.77 11.23
CA GLU A 551 -8.49 6.91 11.12
C GLU A 551 -9.21 6.44 12.38
N LEU A 552 -8.82 5.27 12.93
CA LEU A 552 -9.51 4.63 14.06
C LEU A 552 -9.07 5.17 15.44
N LEU A 553 -7.81 5.60 15.59
CA LEU A 553 -7.31 6.17 16.84
C LEU A 553 -8.20 7.30 17.43
N PRO A 554 -8.54 8.38 16.70
CA PRO A 554 -9.35 9.47 17.25
C PRO A 554 -10.79 9.03 17.60
N VAL A 555 -11.35 8.05 16.87
CA VAL A 555 -12.65 7.45 17.18
C VAL A 555 -12.64 6.78 18.56
N PHE A 556 -11.61 5.98 18.86
CA PHE A 556 -11.56 5.22 20.11
C PHE A 556 -10.90 5.95 21.28
N ALA A 557 -10.09 6.98 21.01
CA ALA A 557 -9.51 7.90 22.01
C ALA A 557 -10.42 9.11 22.33
N ARG A 558 -11.44 9.41 21.51
CA ARG A 558 -12.37 10.55 21.68
C ARG A 558 -11.66 11.91 21.80
N LYS A 559 -10.55 12.05 21.07
CA LYS A 559 -9.68 13.23 21.00
C LYS A 559 -9.31 13.48 19.54
N PRO A 560 -9.03 14.73 19.11
CA PRO A 560 -8.65 14.96 17.73
C PRO A 560 -7.34 14.32 17.33
N LEU A 561 -7.25 13.97 16.05
CA LEU A 561 -6.05 13.40 15.43
C LEU A 561 -4.93 14.45 15.47
N PHE A 562 -4.00 14.27 16.41
CA PHE A 562 -2.91 15.20 16.63
C PHE A 562 -2.08 15.32 15.35
N GLY A 563 -1.78 16.54 14.92
CA GLY A 563 -0.97 16.77 13.73
C GLY A 563 -1.57 16.24 12.41
N TYR A 564 -2.90 16.15 12.25
CA TYR A 564 -3.56 15.68 11.01
C TYR A 564 -2.88 16.14 9.70
N ARG A 565 -2.55 17.43 9.54
CA ARG A 565 -1.85 17.95 8.34
C ARG A 565 -0.46 17.33 8.16
N TRP A 566 0.29 17.12 9.23
CA TRP A 566 1.59 16.44 9.21
C TRP A 566 1.46 14.95 8.91
N ILE A 567 0.38 14.28 9.35
CA ILE A 567 0.10 12.88 8.94
C ILE A 567 -0.23 12.83 7.44
N ALA A 568 -0.99 13.78 6.90
CA ALA A 568 -1.32 13.84 5.47
C ALA A 568 -0.06 14.10 4.61
N ILE A 569 0.71 15.13 4.96
CA ILE A 569 1.97 15.47 4.29
C ILE A 569 2.96 14.31 4.37
N SER A 570 3.16 13.68 5.53
CA SER A 570 4.09 12.54 5.66
C SER A 570 3.70 11.31 4.82
N SER A 571 2.42 11.11 4.48
CA SER A 571 2.03 10.07 3.51
C SER A 571 2.55 10.40 2.10
N MET A 572 2.44 11.67 1.69
CA MET A 572 2.99 12.15 0.42
C MET A 572 4.53 12.16 0.42
N SER A 573 5.17 12.52 1.54
CA SER A 573 6.63 12.43 1.69
C SER A 573 7.15 11.01 1.55
N ILE A 574 6.48 10.01 2.15
CA ILE A 574 6.83 8.59 1.99
C ILE A 574 6.65 8.15 0.53
N ALA A 575 5.59 8.60 -0.15
CA ALA A 575 5.39 8.30 -1.56
C ALA A 575 6.48 8.91 -2.47
N LEU A 576 6.94 10.13 -2.18
CA LEU A 576 8.04 10.75 -2.93
C LEU A 576 9.39 10.07 -2.64
N LEU A 577 9.73 9.89 -1.36
CA LEU A 577 11.00 9.28 -0.94
C LEU A 577 11.12 7.81 -1.38
N GLY A 578 10.01 7.10 -1.58
CA GLY A 578 10.01 5.71 -2.05
C GLY A 578 10.78 5.50 -3.36
N PHE A 579 10.79 6.50 -4.26
CA PHE A 579 11.53 6.47 -5.51
C PHE A 579 13.04 6.75 -5.37
N LEU A 580 13.53 7.11 -4.18
CA LEU A 580 14.91 7.55 -3.94
C LEU A 580 15.72 6.57 -3.09
N VAL A 581 15.13 5.46 -2.64
CA VAL A 581 15.72 4.59 -1.60
C VAL A 581 15.94 3.13 -2.03
N TRP A 582 15.46 2.73 -3.21
CA TRP A 582 15.28 1.31 -3.56
C TRP A 582 16.53 0.43 -3.43
N ALA A 583 17.72 0.99 -3.68
CA ALA A 583 18.96 0.23 -3.74
C ALA A 583 19.53 -0.18 -2.35
N HIS A 584 18.87 0.13 -1.23
CA HIS A 584 19.23 -0.53 0.04
C HIS A 584 18.96 -2.04 0.03
N HIS A 585 18.09 -2.55 -0.86
CA HIS A 585 17.97 -4.00 -1.12
C HIS A 585 19.13 -4.56 -1.98
N MET A 586 20.10 -3.72 -2.34
CA MET A 586 21.15 -4.02 -3.30
C MET A 586 22.57 -3.76 -2.75
N PHE A 587 22.74 -3.39 -1.48
CA PHE A 587 24.05 -3.03 -0.89
C PHE A 587 25.12 -4.12 -0.98
N VAL A 588 24.76 -5.39 -1.21
CA VAL A 588 25.69 -6.51 -1.44
C VAL A 588 25.55 -7.15 -2.84
N SER A 589 24.85 -6.50 -3.77
CA SER A 589 24.53 -7.03 -5.11
C SER A 589 25.68 -6.97 -6.11
N GLY A 590 26.74 -6.21 -5.82
CA GLY A 590 27.77 -5.81 -6.78
C GLY A 590 27.53 -4.44 -7.43
N MET A 591 26.50 -3.69 -7.01
CA MET A 591 26.32 -2.28 -7.40
C MET A 591 27.51 -1.40 -6.99
N SER A 592 27.72 -0.30 -7.73
CA SER A 592 28.82 0.66 -7.48
C SER A 592 28.86 1.18 -6.05
N ASP A 593 30.04 1.11 -5.43
CA ASP A 593 30.25 1.35 -3.99
C ASP A 593 29.91 2.77 -3.56
N PHE A 594 30.21 3.77 -4.39
CA PHE A 594 29.86 5.16 -4.14
C PHE A 594 28.34 5.34 -3.91
N LEU A 595 27.50 4.61 -4.66
CA LEU A 595 26.04 4.73 -4.56
C LEU A 595 25.50 4.21 -3.22
N ARG A 596 26.23 3.35 -2.51
CA ARG A 596 25.75 2.78 -1.23
C ARG A 596 25.50 3.87 -0.18
N ILE A 597 26.29 4.94 -0.17
CA ILE A 597 26.19 6.05 0.80
C ILE A 597 24.92 6.92 0.59
N PRO A 598 24.64 7.53 -0.57
CA PRO A 598 23.43 8.33 -0.76
C PRO A 598 22.15 7.49 -0.59
N PHE A 599 22.14 6.23 -1.01
CA PHE A 599 20.98 5.34 -0.78
C PHE A 599 20.77 5.03 0.71
N MET A 600 21.83 4.87 1.50
CA MET A 600 21.74 4.75 2.97
C MET A 600 21.15 6.02 3.59
N LEU A 601 21.67 7.20 3.25
CA LEU A 601 21.19 8.48 3.79
C LEU A 601 19.72 8.74 3.43
N ALA A 602 19.34 8.52 2.17
CA ALA A 602 17.95 8.62 1.72
C ALA A 602 17.03 7.61 2.44
N THR A 603 17.52 6.40 2.73
CA THR A 603 16.77 5.37 3.46
C THR A 603 16.53 5.79 4.92
N MET A 604 17.54 6.36 5.59
CA MET A 604 17.39 6.90 6.94
C MET A 604 16.39 8.07 6.97
N LEU A 605 16.34 8.90 5.93
CA LEU A 605 15.39 10.02 5.84
C LEU A 605 13.91 9.56 5.89
N VAL A 606 13.57 8.35 5.44
CA VAL A 606 12.18 7.82 5.53
C VAL A 606 11.75 7.49 6.96
N ALA A 607 12.69 7.33 7.90
CA ALA A 607 12.38 7.21 9.31
C ALA A 607 11.70 8.48 9.87
N VAL A 608 12.00 9.67 9.31
CA VAL A 608 11.46 10.96 9.76
C VAL A 608 9.93 11.08 9.55
N PRO A 609 9.37 10.97 8.33
CA PRO A 609 7.92 11.03 8.13
C PRO A 609 7.19 9.85 8.79
N THR A 610 7.85 8.71 8.99
CA THR A 610 7.30 7.58 9.75
C THR A 610 7.23 7.90 11.25
N GLY A 611 8.27 8.48 11.82
CA GLY A 611 8.33 8.95 13.21
C GLY A 611 7.30 10.03 13.51
N VAL A 612 7.07 10.97 12.58
CA VAL A 612 5.99 11.97 12.67
C VAL A 612 4.63 11.31 12.87
N LYS A 613 4.34 10.19 12.19
CA LYS A 613 3.10 9.43 12.41
C LYS A 613 3.07 8.79 13.80
N PHE A 614 4.14 8.15 14.26
CA PHE A 614 4.22 7.57 15.61
C PHE A 614 4.00 8.61 16.73
N PHE A 615 4.70 9.74 16.69
CA PHE A 615 4.50 10.82 17.67
C PHE A 615 3.07 11.40 17.61
N SER A 616 2.48 11.47 16.42
CA SER A 616 1.09 11.91 16.23
C SER A 616 0.07 10.90 16.78
N TRP A 617 0.31 9.60 16.64
CA TRP A 617 -0.52 8.56 17.26
C TRP A 617 -0.44 8.60 18.78
N LEU A 618 0.77 8.73 19.34
CA LEU A 618 0.98 8.94 20.78
C LEU A 618 0.27 10.21 21.27
N GLY A 619 0.42 11.32 20.57
CA GLY A 619 -0.26 12.59 20.88
C GLY A 619 -1.79 12.52 20.77
N THR A 620 -2.34 11.63 19.94
CA THR A 620 -3.78 11.36 19.81
C THR A 620 -4.32 10.50 20.95
N MET A 621 -3.52 9.55 21.46
CA MET A 621 -3.88 8.74 22.63
C MET A 621 -3.66 9.47 23.96
N TRP A 622 -2.66 10.34 24.05
CA TRP A 622 -2.32 11.11 25.25
C TRP A 622 -3.50 11.97 25.72
N GLN A 623 -3.92 11.80 26.99
CA GLN A 623 -5.12 12.45 27.56
C GLN A 623 -6.45 12.12 26.83
N GLY A 624 -6.45 11.12 25.94
CA GLY A 624 -7.67 10.57 25.35
C GLY A 624 -8.45 9.69 26.33
N LYS A 625 -9.75 9.50 26.07
CA LYS A 625 -10.64 8.58 26.80
C LYS A 625 -10.74 7.26 26.04
N LEU A 626 -9.66 6.48 26.12
CA LEU A 626 -9.50 5.21 25.41
C LEU A 626 -10.60 4.21 25.73
N THR A 627 -11.02 3.47 24.71
CA THR A 627 -11.94 2.33 24.80
C THR A 627 -11.34 1.14 24.06
N PHE A 628 -11.58 -0.08 24.54
CA PHE A 628 -10.91 -1.29 24.02
C PHE A 628 -11.90 -2.32 23.40
N PRO A 629 -12.68 -1.98 22.36
CA PRO A 629 -13.30 -2.98 21.48
C PRO A 629 -12.24 -3.62 20.57
N THR A 630 -12.61 -4.68 19.87
CA THR A 630 -11.71 -5.47 19.01
C THR A 630 -10.92 -4.62 17.98
N PRO A 631 -11.51 -3.64 17.26
CA PRO A 631 -10.75 -2.82 16.30
C PRO A 631 -9.61 -2.03 16.94
N MET A 632 -9.84 -1.44 18.12
CA MET A 632 -8.82 -0.64 18.82
C MET A 632 -7.69 -1.52 19.36
N LEU A 633 -7.98 -2.76 19.78
CA LEU A 633 -6.94 -3.71 20.13
C LEU A 633 -6.05 -4.02 18.93
N PHE A 634 -6.62 -4.29 17.76
CA PHE A 634 -5.83 -4.48 16.53
C PHE A 634 -5.05 -3.22 16.11
N VAL A 635 -5.55 -2.01 16.33
CA VAL A 635 -4.80 -0.76 16.13
C VAL A 635 -3.61 -0.63 17.09
N LEU A 636 -3.78 -0.97 18.37
CA LEU A 636 -2.69 -0.96 19.35
C LEU A 636 -1.64 -2.05 19.06
N GLY A 637 -2.09 -3.25 18.65
CA GLY A 637 -1.22 -4.32 18.16
C GLY A 637 -0.46 -3.92 16.90
N ALA A 638 -1.11 -3.22 15.97
CA ALA A 638 -0.49 -2.68 14.76
C ALA A 638 0.68 -1.75 15.11
N ILE A 639 0.46 -0.76 15.98
CA ILE A 639 1.48 0.19 16.44
C ILE A 639 2.65 -0.55 17.11
N SER A 640 2.36 -1.52 17.99
CA SER A 640 3.39 -2.32 18.68
C SER A 640 4.23 -3.17 17.72
N VAL A 641 3.59 -3.92 16.82
CA VAL A 641 4.28 -4.79 15.87
C VAL A 641 5.03 -3.96 14.81
N PHE A 642 4.45 -2.86 14.35
CA PHE A 642 5.09 -1.97 13.40
C PHE A 642 6.30 -1.25 14.01
N LEU A 643 6.31 -0.98 15.32
CA LEU A 643 7.49 -0.43 16.01
C LEU A 643 8.65 -1.44 16.04
N ILE A 644 8.41 -2.73 16.24
CA ILE A 644 9.45 -3.78 16.15
C ILE A 644 10.05 -3.81 14.74
N GLY A 645 9.21 -3.71 13.70
CA GLY A 645 9.66 -3.56 12.32
C GLY A 645 10.45 -2.27 12.09
N GLY A 646 9.96 -1.14 12.60
CA GLY A 646 10.59 0.18 12.48
C GLY A 646 11.95 0.28 13.18
N LEU A 647 12.15 -0.40 14.31
CA LEU A 647 13.43 -0.43 15.03
C LEU A 647 14.45 -1.39 14.41
N THR A 648 13.99 -2.46 13.75
CA THR A 648 14.87 -3.39 13.00
C THR A 648 15.23 -2.90 11.60
N GLY A 649 14.57 -1.85 11.10
CA GLY A 649 14.81 -1.25 9.79
C GLY A 649 16.14 -0.51 9.64
N PRO A 650 16.49 0.47 10.51
CA PRO A 650 17.72 1.24 10.38
C PRO A 650 19.01 0.40 10.31
N PRO A 651 19.17 -0.71 11.07
CA PRO A 651 20.29 -1.62 10.90
C PRO A 651 20.38 -2.32 9.53
N ALA A 652 19.25 -2.57 8.86
CA ALA A 652 19.21 -3.10 7.49
C ALA A 652 19.34 -2.00 6.42
N GLY A 653 18.98 -0.74 6.75
CA GLY A 653 19.18 0.41 5.87
C GLY A 653 20.57 1.04 5.96
N THR A 654 21.45 0.54 6.85
CA THR A 654 22.81 1.06 7.09
C THR A 654 23.85 0.09 6.57
N VAL A 655 24.70 0.52 5.63
CA VAL A 655 25.62 -0.35 4.88
C VAL A 655 26.52 -1.20 5.79
N ALA A 656 27.10 -0.57 6.83
CA ALA A 656 28.04 -1.23 7.75
C ALA A 656 27.44 -2.41 8.51
N THR A 657 26.13 -2.38 8.80
CA THR A 657 25.42 -3.47 9.48
C THR A 657 24.70 -4.41 8.51
N ASP A 658 24.15 -3.90 7.40
CA ASP A 658 23.52 -4.77 6.39
C ASP A 658 24.51 -5.76 5.78
N LEU A 659 25.79 -5.41 5.62
CA LEU A 659 26.86 -6.34 5.21
C LEU A 659 26.89 -7.67 5.99
N PHE A 660 26.40 -7.70 7.23
CA PHE A 660 26.29 -8.91 8.06
C PHE A 660 24.85 -9.43 8.22
N LEU A 661 23.84 -8.57 8.03
CA LEU A 661 22.43 -8.90 8.23
C LEU A 661 21.71 -9.30 6.93
N HIS A 662 22.25 -8.93 5.77
CA HIS A 662 21.68 -9.19 4.45
C HIS A 662 21.46 -10.69 4.22
N ASP A 663 20.32 -11.04 3.64
CA ASP A 663 19.88 -12.42 3.43
C ASP A 663 19.94 -13.34 4.67
N THR A 664 19.99 -12.80 5.89
CA THR A 664 19.74 -13.56 7.12
C THR A 664 18.25 -13.57 7.49
N TYR A 665 17.89 -14.36 8.50
CA TYR A 665 16.58 -14.31 9.13
C TYR A 665 16.27 -12.96 9.83
N TRP A 666 17.23 -12.03 9.95
CA TRP A 666 16.98 -10.64 10.37
C TRP A 666 16.03 -9.94 9.41
N VAL A 667 16.36 -9.95 8.11
CA VAL A 667 15.53 -9.37 7.05
C VAL A 667 14.14 -10.01 7.02
N VAL A 668 14.06 -11.31 7.31
CA VAL A 668 12.78 -12.05 7.42
C VAL A 668 11.96 -11.53 8.60
N GLY A 669 12.53 -11.46 9.81
CA GLY A 669 11.84 -10.98 11.02
C GLY A 669 11.40 -9.52 10.94
N HIS A 670 12.27 -8.67 10.37
CA HIS A 670 12.01 -7.26 10.07
C HIS A 670 10.81 -7.10 9.10
N PHE A 671 10.89 -7.73 7.93
CA PHE A 671 9.86 -7.58 6.89
C PHE A 671 8.49 -8.15 7.33
N HIS A 672 8.49 -9.25 8.07
CA HIS A 672 7.24 -9.75 8.66
C HIS A 672 6.65 -8.72 9.64
N ALA A 673 7.45 -8.09 10.50
CA ALA A 673 6.93 -7.08 11.44
C ALA A 673 6.42 -5.81 10.74
N THR A 674 7.13 -5.30 9.72
CA THR A 674 6.65 -4.13 8.96
C THR A 674 5.38 -4.44 8.17
N MET A 675 5.24 -5.63 7.57
CA MET A 675 4.01 -6.03 6.88
C MET A 675 2.85 -6.33 7.83
N PHE A 676 3.08 -7.05 8.94
CA PHE A 676 2.01 -7.39 9.87
C PHE A 676 1.52 -6.15 10.63
N GLY A 677 2.43 -5.35 11.19
CA GLY A 677 2.07 -4.12 11.89
C GLY A 677 1.57 -3.01 10.96
N GLY A 678 2.20 -2.85 9.79
CA GLY A 678 1.88 -1.80 8.83
C GLY A 678 0.63 -2.09 7.97
N PHE A 679 0.25 -3.36 7.78
CA PHE A 679 -0.91 -3.73 6.97
C PHE A 679 -1.83 -4.79 7.59
N VAL A 680 -1.34 -5.96 8.01
CA VAL A 680 -2.23 -7.10 8.37
C VAL A 680 -3.07 -6.82 9.61
N PHE A 681 -2.48 -6.26 10.67
CA PHE A 681 -3.22 -5.84 11.87
C PHE A 681 -4.21 -4.70 11.57
N PRO A 682 -3.83 -3.62 10.85
CA PRO A 682 -4.78 -2.62 10.35
C PRO A 682 -5.91 -3.20 9.47
N PHE A 683 -5.63 -4.18 8.62
CA PHE A 683 -6.66 -4.84 7.81
C PHE A 683 -7.66 -5.61 8.68
N PHE A 684 -7.22 -6.30 9.74
CA PHE A 684 -8.13 -6.91 10.71
C PHE A 684 -8.89 -5.86 11.54
N ALA A 685 -8.25 -4.74 11.93
CA ALA A 685 -8.96 -3.62 12.57
C ALA A 685 -10.07 -3.07 11.67
N ALA A 686 -9.77 -2.85 10.37
CA ALA A 686 -10.72 -2.41 9.36
C ALA A 686 -11.87 -3.40 9.17
N LEU A 687 -11.56 -4.70 9.04
CA LEU A 687 -12.57 -5.75 8.94
C LEU A 687 -13.55 -5.67 10.12
N TYR A 688 -13.10 -5.67 11.37
CA TYR A 688 -14.01 -5.54 12.51
C TYR A 688 -14.73 -4.18 12.59
N TYR A 689 -14.07 -3.09 12.23
CA TYR A 689 -14.64 -1.74 12.34
C TYR A 689 -15.78 -1.48 11.35
N TRP A 690 -15.62 -1.82 10.07
CA TRP A 690 -16.68 -1.66 9.06
C TRP A 690 -17.58 -2.90 8.90
N TYR A 691 -17.32 -4.01 9.60
CA TYR A 691 -18.19 -5.20 9.61
C TYR A 691 -19.69 -4.89 9.83
N PRO A 692 -20.08 -4.03 10.79
CA PRO A 692 -21.49 -3.72 11.03
C PRO A 692 -22.11 -2.92 9.87
N LYS A 693 -21.31 -2.09 9.18
CA LYS A 693 -21.73 -1.34 7.98
C LYS A 693 -21.90 -2.24 6.75
N ALA A 694 -21.03 -3.24 6.60
CA ALA A 694 -21.06 -4.16 5.46
C ALA A 694 -22.14 -5.25 5.56
N THR A 695 -22.48 -5.68 6.78
CA THR A 695 -23.42 -6.81 6.99
C THR A 695 -24.74 -6.43 7.67
N GLY A 696 -24.82 -5.25 8.30
CA GLY A 696 -25.93 -4.90 9.18
C GLY A 696 -25.98 -5.71 10.48
N ARG A 697 -24.91 -6.45 10.81
CA ARG A 697 -24.83 -7.34 11.97
C ARG A 697 -23.58 -7.11 12.81
N GLN A 698 -23.69 -7.33 14.12
CA GLN A 698 -22.56 -7.30 15.04
C GLN A 698 -21.84 -8.66 15.10
N TYR A 699 -20.51 -8.64 15.08
CA TYR A 699 -19.66 -9.81 15.36
C TYR A 699 -19.56 -10.08 16.88
N SER A 700 -19.05 -11.25 17.27
CA SER A 700 -18.76 -11.53 18.69
C SER A 700 -17.46 -10.86 19.11
N GLU A 701 -17.54 -9.85 19.97
CA GLU A 701 -16.39 -9.23 20.64
C GLU A 701 -15.55 -10.25 21.43
N ARG A 702 -16.16 -11.31 22.00
CA ARG A 702 -15.41 -12.36 22.70
C ARG A 702 -14.46 -13.10 21.75
N LEU A 703 -14.95 -13.47 20.56
CA LEU A 703 -14.15 -14.13 19.54
C LEU A 703 -13.18 -13.17 18.83
N GLY A 704 -13.54 -11.88 18.71
CA GLY A 704 -12.64 -10.83 18.19
C GLY A 704 -11.44 -10.60 19.10
N LYS A 705 -11.65 -10.55 20.42
CA LYS A 705 -10.60 -10.47 21.42
C LYS A 705 -9.78 -11.75 21.51
N LEU A 706 -10.40 -12.93 21.36
CA LEU A 706 -9.67 -14.20 21.26
C LEU A 706 -8.71 -14.23 20.05
N HIS A 707 -9.19 -13.80 18.88
CA HIS A 707 -8.35 -13.64 17.68
C HIS A 707 -7.15 -12.72 17.96
N PHE A 708 -7.38 -11.53 18.54
CA PHE A 708 -6.32 -10.59 18.91
C PHE A 708 -5.28 -11.19 19.88
N TRP A 709 -5.73 -11.82 20.98
CA TRP A 709 -4.86 -12.34 22.03
C TRP A 709 -4.11 -13.63 21.67
N LEU A 710 -4.62 -14.40 20.70
CA LEU A 710 -3.83 -15.47 20.07
C LEU A 710 -2.78 -14.89 19.11
N MET A 711 -3.18 -13.94 18.25
CA MET A 711 -2.32 -13.45 17.17
C MET A 711 -1.13 -12.61 17.65
N THR A 712 -1.35 -11.69 18.60
CA THR A 712 -0.35 -10.66 18.94
C THR A 712 0.89 -11.22 19.65
N PRO A 713 0.77 -12.02 20.73
CA PRO A 713 1.93 -12.59 21.41
C PRO A 713 2.68 -13.60 20.54
N ALA A 714 1.93 -14.41 19.77
CA ALA A 714 2.52 -15.33 18.80
C ALA A 714 3.33 -14.57 17.74
N PHE A 715 2.82 -13.45 17.23
CA PHE A 715 3.55 -12.66 16.25
C PHE A 715 4.85 -12.06 16.82
N TRP A 716 4.86 -11.57 18.07
CA TRP A 716 6.09 -11.15 18.73
C TRP A 716 7.12 -12.29 18.81
N VAL A 717 6.71 -13.49 19.23
CA VAL A 717 7.59 -14.68 19.26
C VAL A 717 8.12 -15.03 17.87
N GLN A 718 7.28 -14.95 16.83
CA GLN A 718 7.69 -15.22 15.45
C GLN A 718 8.76 -14.22 14.95
N SER A 719 8.48 -12.92 15.02
CA SER A 719 9.37 -11.89 14.46
C SER A 719 10.67 -11.72 15.26
N ILE A 720 10.59 -11.69 16.59
CA ILE A 720 11.77 -11.57 17.45
C ILE A 720 12.61 -12.86 17.37
N GLY A 721 11.96 -14.03 17.33
CA GLY A 721 12.64 -15.31 17.10
C GLY A 721 13.41 -15.35 15.78
N GLN A 722 12.77 -14.89 14.68
CA GLN A 722 13.43 -14.78 13.38
C GLN A 722 14.62 -13.81 13.44
N ALA A 723 14.47 -12.62 14.03
CA ALA A 723 15.57 -11.65 14.16
C ALA A 723 16.77 -12.22 14.95
N LEU A 724 16.52 -12.89 16.09
CA LEU A 724 17.55 -13.52 16.92
C LEU A 724 18.26 -14.69 16.20
N VAL A 725 17.54 -15.48 15.41
CA VAL A 725 18.09 -16.57 14.59
C VAL A 725 18.92 -16.02 13.42
N GLY A 726 18.53 -14.87 12.86
CA GLY A 726 19.33 -14.12 11.89
C GLY A 726 20.66 -13.64 12.46
N LEU A 727 20.64 -13.01 13.64
CA LEU A 727 21.86 -12.59 14.37
C LEU A 727 22.79 -13.76 14.73
N LYS A 728 22.25 -14.99 14.84
CA LYS A 728 23.03 -16.23 15.01
C LYS A 728 23.63 -16.77 13.69
N GLY A 729 23.51 -16.03 12.58
CA GLY A 729 24.10 -16.39 11.29
C GLY A 729 23.20 -17.23 10.36
N MET A 730 21.93 -17.46 10.71
CA MET A 730 21.04 -18.24 9.84
C MET A 730 20.63 -17.42 8.60
N ARG A 731 21.03 -17.91 7.42
CA ARG A 731 20.62 -17.38 6.12
C ARG A 731 19.18 -17.78 5.76
N ARG A 732 18.47 -16.90 5.06
CA ARG A 732 17.11 -17.14 4.54
C ARG A 732 17.13 -18.13 3.37
N ARG A 733 15.98 -18.76 3.09
CA ARG A 733 15.82 -19.80 2.03
C ARG A 733 16.68 -21.06 2.23
N ILE A 734 17.12 -21.34 3.46
CA ILE A 734 17.85 -22.56 3.82
C ILE A 734 16.84 -23.62 4.28
N ALA A 735 16.80 -24.76 3.58
CA ALA A 735 15.85 -25.85 3.84
C ALA A 735 16.25 -26.74 5.02
N ASP A 736 17.54 -27.08 5.10
CA ASP A 736 18.16 -27.83 6.19
C ASP A 736 19.29 -26.96 6.78
N TYR A 737 19.34 -26.81 8.10
CA TYR A 737 20.17 -25.82 8.78
C TYR A 737 21.23 -26.49 9.68
N ASP A 738 22.38 -25.83 9.83
CA ASP A 738 23.50 -26.37 10.58
C ASP A 738 23.16 -26.56 12.08
N PRO A 739 23.21 -27.79 12.62
CA PRO A 739 22.98 -28.06 14.04
C PRO A 739 23.91 -27.26 14.97
N ALA A 740 25.13 -26.93 14.53
CA ALA A 740 26.13 -26.23 15.34
C ALA A 740 25.70 -24.80 15.74
N LEU A 741 24.74 -24.20 15.05
CA LEU A 741 24.19 -22.88 15.38
C LEU A 741 23.31 -22.88 16.64
N GLY A 742 22.84 -24.05 17.09
CA GLY A 742 21.98 -24.20 18.28
C GLY A 742 20.62 -23.51 18.16
N ILE A 743 20.12 -23.29 16.93
CA ILE A 743 18.90 -22.52 16.65
C ILE A 743 17.59 -23.32 16.72
N GLU A 744 17.67 -24.65 16.86
CA GLU A 744 16.50 -25.54 16.87
C GLU A 744 15.40 -25.16 17.89
N PRO A 745 15.69 -24.78 19.16
CA PRO A 745 14.65 -24.37 20.09
C PRO A 745 13.89 -23.10 19.66
N TYR A 746 14.58 -22.16 19.01
CA TYR A 746 13.95 -20.98 18.41
C TYR A 746 13.07 -21.37 17.23
N HIS A 747 13.52 -22.33 16.42
CA HIS A 747 12.77 -22.86 15.30
C HIS A 747 11.46 -23.55 15.71
N VAL A 748 11.49 -24.37 16.77
CA VAL A 748 10.28 -24.92 17.40
C VAL A 748 9.33 -23.78 17.82
N ALA A 749 9.84 -22.77 18.53
CA ALA A 749 9.03 -21.64 19.02
C ALA A 749 8.41 -20.81 17.87
N ILE A 750 9.17 -20.50 16.82
CA ILE A 750 8.71 -19.76 15.63
C ILE A 750 7.64 -20.57 14.87
N THR A 751 7.77 -21.90 14.78
CA THR A 751 6.77 -22.75 14.12
C THR A 751 5.49 -22.88 14.94
N VAL A 752 5.58 -23.04 16.27
CA VAL A 752 4.40 -23.02 17.16
C VAL A 752 3.68 -21.67 17.06
N ALA A 753 4.43 -20.56 17.07
CA ALA A 753 3.87 -19.22 16.85
C ALA A 753 3.11 -19.10 15.52
N GLY A 754 3.70 -19.57 14.42
CA GLY A 754 3.03 -19.61 13.10
C GLY A 754 1.72 -20.39 13.12
N ILE A 755 1.69 -21.56 13.79
CA ILE A 755 0.48 -22.37 13.95
C ILE A 755 -0.59 -21.63 14.77
N VAL A 756 -0.21 -20.94 15.86
CA VAL A 756 -1.15 -20.13 16.66
C VAL A 756 -1.73 -18.97 15.85
N ILE A 757 -0.94 -18.33 14.98
CA ILE A 757 -1.42 -17.28 14.04
C ILE A 757 -2.40 -17.88 13.01
N ALA A 758 -2.12 -19.08 12.47
CA ALA A 758 -3.06 -19.75 11.57
C ALA A 758 -4.40 -20.07 12.27
N VAL A 759 -4.37 -20.56 13.50
CA VAL A 759 -5.57 -20.80 14.33
C VAL A 759 -6.31 -19.49 14.64
N SER A 760 -5.59 -18.40 14.93
CA SER A 760 -6.22 -17.10 15.23
C SER A 760 -6.99 -16.55 14.02
N VAL A 761 -6.43 -16.67 12.80
CA VAL A 761 -7.10 -16.31 11.55
C VAL A 761 -8.35 -17.16 11.30
N LEU A 762 -8.33 -18.46 11.62
CA LEU A 762 -9.52 -19.30 11.54
C LEU A 762 -10.62 -18.88 12.54
N VAL A 763 -10.25 -18.46 13.76
CA VAL A 763 -11.19 -17.85 14.73
C VAL A 763 -11.79 -16.55 14.18
N CYS A 764 -11.01 -15.73 13.47
CA CYS A 764 -11.51 -14.54 12.79
C CYS A 764 -12.58 -14.91 11.74
N ILE A 765 -12.23 -15.81 10.80
CA ILE A 765 -13.11 -16.22 9.70
C ILE A 765 -14.41 -16.82 10.24
N TYR A 766 -14.34 -17.70 11.24
CA TYR A 766 -15.52 -18.27 11.89
C TYR A 766 -16.40 -17.19 12.53
N ASN A 767 -15.81 -16.25 13.27
CA ASN A 767 -16.53 -15.16 13.92
C ASN A 767 -17.30 -14.33 12.89
N LEU A 768 -16.64 -13.87 11.82
CA LEU A 768 -17.27 -13.06 10.78
C LEU A 768 -18.31 -13.85 9.97
N TRP A 769 -18.02 -15.10 9.59
CA TRP A 769 -18.95 -15.92 8.79
C TRP A 769 -20.24 -16.27 9.56
N TYR A 770 -20.12 -16.67 10.82
CA TYR A 770 -21.27 -17.05 11.64
C TYR A 770 -22.18 -15.85 11.95
N HIS A 771 -21.58 -14.72 12.35
CA HIS A 771 -22.35 -13.53 12.76
C HIS A 771 -22.97 -12.77 11.58
N ALA A 772 -22.55 -13.04 10.34
CA ALA A 772 -23.16 -12.45 9.13
C ALA A 772 -24.64 -12.84 8.99
N ARG A 773 -25.02 -13.97 9.58
CA ARG A 773 -26.38 -14.49 9.61
C ARG A 773 -26.99 -14.40 11.01
N ASN A 774 -26.21 -14.78 12.02
CA ASN A 774 -26.69 -15.02 13.39
C ASN A 774 -26.37 -13.88 14.38
N GLY A 775 -25.66 -12.84 13.96
CA GLY A 775 -25.31 -11.71 14.81
C GLY A 775 -26.53 -10.86 15.19
N GLN A 776 -26.40 -10.06 16.25
CA GLN A 776 -27.40 -9.04 16.58
C GLN A 776 -27.46 -7.98 15.46
N LYS A 777 -28.62 -7.35 15.25
CA LYS A 777 -28.72 -6.21 14.31
C LYS A 777 -27.75 -5.11 14.73
N ALA A 778 -27.00 -4.56 13.78
CA ALA A 778 -26.14 -3.41 14.00
C ALA A 778 -26.98 -2.14 14.21
N GLN A 779 -26.41 -1.18 14.94
CA GLN A 779 -26.83 0.21 14.85
C GLN A 779 -26.21 0.84 13.60
N ASP A 780 -26.71 1.98 13.17
CA ASP A 780 -26.18 2.70 12.01
C ASP A 780 -24.79 3.28 12.28
N ASN A 781 -24.57 3.76 13.51
CA ASN A 781 -23.31 4.34 13.99
C ASN A 781 -22.85 3.76 15.34
N PRO A 782 -22.46 2.46 15.42
CA PRO A 782 -22.13 1.79 16.68
C PRO A 782 -20.88 2.37 17.36
N TRP A 783 -20.03 3.05 16.59
CA TRP A 783 -18.78 3.63 17.08
C TRP A 783 -18.88 5.13 17.38
N ARG A 784 -20.02 5.78 17.12
CA ARG A 784 -20.15 7.25 17.13
C ARG A 784 -19.00 7.91 16.34
N SER A 785 -18.80 7.46 15.10
CA SER A 785 -17.88 8.08 14.15
C SER A 785 -18.49 9.37 13.59
N ARG A 786 -17.63 10.33 13.27
CA ARG A 786 -17.97 11.56 12.54
C ARG A 786 -17.96 11.37 11.02
N SER A 787 -17.32 10.31 10.51
CA SER A 787 -17.11 10.10 9.07
C SER A 787 -18.42 9.79 8.31
N PRO A 788 -18.54 10.12 7.01
CA PRO A 788 -19.83 10.16 6.31
C PRO A 788 -20.51 8.79 6.18
N GLU A 789 -19.71 7.72 6.06
CA GLU A 789 -20.20 6.34 5.92
C GLU A 789 -20.89 5.80 7.18
N PHE A 790 -20.79 6.50 8.31
CA PHE A 790 -21.51 6.21 9.54
C PHE A 790 -22.73 7.12 9.78
N GLN A 791 -23.05 8.05 8.87
CA GLN A 791 -24.27 8.88 8.94
C GLN A 791 -25.43 8.30 8.09
N ILE A 792 -25.24 7.08 7.55
CA ILE A 792 -26.19 6.34 6.70
C ILE A 792 -26.50 4.97 7.30
N PRO A 793 -27.60 4.28 6.89
CA PRO A 793 -28.03 3.02 7.51
C PRO A 793 -27.02 1.85 7.50
N SER A 794 -27.26 0.86 8.36
CA SER A 794 -26.57 -0.44 8.44
C SER A 794 -27.50 -1.60 8.07
N PRO A 795 -27.24 -2.40 7.00
CA PRO A 795 -26.12 -2.29 6.07
C PRO A 795 -26.25 -1.08 5.15
N ILE A 796 -25.12 -0.68 4.53
CA ILE A 796 -25.10 0.43 3.58
C ILE A 796 -26.00 0.12 2.36
N PRO A 797 -26.92 1.02 1.95
CA PRO A 797 -27.78 0.82 0.78
C PRO A 797 -27.00 0.75 -0.56
N GLU A 798 -27.64 0.26 -1.62
CA GLU A 798 -27.04 0.10 -2.95
C GLU A 798 -26.45 1.43 -3.47
N HIS A 799 -27.28 2.49 -3.45
CA HIS A 799 -26.88 3.88 -3.61
C HIS A 799 -26.55 4.46 -2.23
N SER A 800 -25.28 4.81 -2.01
CA SER A 800 -24.73 5.08 -0.67
C SER A 800 -25.40 6.25 0.06
N TYR A 801 -25.80 7.29 -0.69
CA TYR A 801 -26.41 8.52 -0.18
C TYR A 801 -27.67 8.83 -0.98
N ALA A 802 -28.78 9.10 -0.30
CA ALA A 802 -30.07 9.43 -0.94
C ALA A 802 -30.12 10.89 -1.44
N THR A 803 -29.44 11.79 -0.74
CA THR A 803 -29.26 13.21 -1.06
C THR A 803 -27.77 13.55 -1.02
N SER A 804 -27.38 14.65 -1.67
CA SER A 804 -26.04 15.22 -1.49
C SER A 804 -25.94 15.91 -0.13
N PHE A 805 -24.79 15.80 0.52
CA PHE A 805 -24.47 16.35 1.83
C PHE A 805 -23.23 17.26 1.72
N GLU A 806 -23.02 18.17 2.68
CA GLU A 806 -21.88 19.11 2.67
C GLU A 806 -20.91 18.85 3.85
N ILE A 807 -19.62 19.05 3.61
CA ILE A 807 -18.58 19.08 4.65
C ILE A 807 -18.44 20.50 5.22
N ILE A 808 -19.03 20.70 6.40
CA ILE A 808 -19.09 22.01 7.08
C ILE A 808 -17.99 22.21 8.14
N GLY A 809 -17.29 21.15 8.55
CA GLY A 809 -16.26 21.20 9.59
C GLY A 809 -15.06 20.30 9.31
N GLU A 810 -14.27 20.02 10.35
CA GLU A 810 -13.06 19.20 10.25
C GLU A 810 -13.33 17.72 10.60
N PRO A 811 -12.65 16.76 9.94
CA PRO A 811 -12.96 15.32 10.06
C PRO A 811 -12.75 14.76 11.47
N TYR A 812 -11.75 15.29 12.19
CA TYR A 812 -11.26 14.69 13.44
C TYR A 812 -11.59 15.47 14.71
N ASP A 813 -12.58 16.37 14.73
CA ASP A 813 -12.96 17.10 15.96
C ASP A 813 -13.70 16.24 17.00
N TYR A 814 -13.15 15.08 17.36
CA TYR A 814 -13.65 14.22 18.42
C TYR A 814 -13.39 14.88 19.78
N GLY A 815 -14.45 15.10 20.56
CA GLY A 815 -14.37 15.70 21.89
C GLY A 815 -14.50 17.22 21.91
N LEU A 816 -14.53 17.92 20.77
CA LEU A 816 -14.86 19.34 20.73
C LEU A 816 -16.39 19.53 20.80
N PRO A 817 -16.93 20.32 21.76
CA PRO A 817 -18.37 20.56 21.87
C PRO A 817 -18.94 21.22 20.61
N GLY A 818 -20.09 20.74 20.14
CA GLY A 818 -20.85 21.35 19.02
C GLY A 818 -20.23 21.20 17.63
N SER A 819 -18.98 20.72 17.48
CA SER A 819 -18.38 20.53 16.15
C SER A 819 -19.10 19.41 15.39
N VAL A 820 -19.53 19.69 14.16
CA VAL A 820 -20.14 18.76 13.21
C VAL A 820 -19.26 18.69 11.96
N TYR A 821 -19.10 17.50 11.37
CA TYR A 821 -18.29 17.33 10.14
C TYR A 821 -19.15 17.43 8.87
N THR A 822 -20.23 16.66 8.82
CA THR A 822 -21.18 16.55 7.71
C THR A 822 -22.51 17.21 8.04
N SER A 823 -23.03 18.09 7.19
CA SER A 823 -24.45 18.43 7.18
C SER A 823 -25.18 17.52 6.20
N MET A 824 -26.13 16.72 6.71
CA MET A 824 -26.99 15.84 5.91
C MET A 824 -28.30 16.52 5.46
N GLU A 825 -28.47 17.80 5.80
CA GLU A 825 -29.58 18.63 5.29
C GLU A 825 -29.39 18.90 3.79
N SER A 826 -30.48 19.06 3.05
CA SER A 826 -30.44 19.18 1.59
C SER A 826 -29.81 20.50 1.14
N VAL A 827 -28.72 20.39 0.37
CA VAL A 827 -27.98 21.55 -0.21
C VAL A 827 -28.87 22.48 -1.05
N ASN A 828 -29.99 21.97 -1.59
CA ASN A 828 -31.01 22.75 -2.31
C ASN A 828 -32.29 22.94 -1.49
N GLY A 829 -32.20 23.59 -0.32
CA GLY A 829 -33.36 24.09 0.40
C GLY A 829 -33.97 25.32 -0.27
N THR A 830 -34.72 25.15 -1.37
CA THR A 830 -35.61 26.20 -1.87
C THR A 830 -36.73 26.47 -0.87
N GLU A 831 -37.21 27.72 -0.78
CA GLU A 831 -38.18 28.12 0.26
C GLU A 831 -39.54 27.39 0.19
N SER A 832 -39.80 26.65 -0.89
CA SER A 832 -40.91 25.70 -1.05
C SER A 832 -41.05 24.72 0.11
N ASP A 833 -39.93 24.17 0.60
CA ASP A 833 -39.96 22.95 1.40
C ASP A 833 -40.30 23.24 2.87
N LYS A 834 -40.22 24.52 3.28
CA LYS A 834 -40.73 25.01 4.57
C LYS A 834 -42.26 25.09 4.65
N VAL A 835 -42.97 24.81 3.55
CA VAL A 835 -44.45 24.82 3.48
C VAL A 835 -45.04 23.40 3.56
N LEU A 836 -44.20 22.36 3.57
CA LEU A 836 -44.65 20.95 3.67
C LEU A 836 -44.34 20.29 5.03
N GLN A 837 -44.05 21.10 6.06
CA GLN A 837 -43.98 20.68 7.47
C GLN A 837 -44.82 21.61 8.36
N SER A 838 -46.10 21.76 8.03
CA SER A 838 -47.13 22.45 8.83
C SER A 838 -48.43 21.66 8.88
#